data_AF-A0A8J6ZX95-F1
#
_entry.id   AF-A0A8J6ZX95-F1
#
_cell.length_a   1.000
_cell.length_b   1.000
_cell.length_c   1.000
_cell.angle_alpha   90.00
_cell.angle_beta   90.00
_cell.angle_gamma   90.00
#
_symmetry.space_group_name_H-M   'P 1'
#
loop_
_entity.id
_entity.type
_entity.pdbx_description
1 polymer ?
#
loop_
_entity_poly.entity_id
_entity_poly.type
_entity_poly.pdbx_seq_one_letter_code
_entity_poly.pdbx_strand_id
1 'polypeptide(L)'
;MGIHLQSNDTFSEKIYWINKLSGELPETNLMLDYVRPLFSSGKKKSLSFDLSNDLSQAIIKLAKGSYFSIYLILVSALKILLPKYTRNNDLILGIPVHEKIATDDVNSKVIPLRTQVAPELSFKDFVLRVKDATIAAYSHHKYDFNQLINLLEIPTIPNRCPIFDIVVLLENIHQKTKLNQLTNDITISFTVNGENISLNIEYSEYLFQDKNIKLMSRCYVNVLESCLDNVNVKISDIVFLKDSEQEILLKKYNKNTKDYPLEQPINELFEKQVSETPNNIAVVHEQTKLTYQELNHRANQLAALLRKLGIGKGEFIGIFKDRDINFLIAILAIYKAGGAYVPIDSTYPANRIKYMLSNSEVRFLLTDSSLLNILSYLVEDCSQLSSIICLDSLINDQTVLGDRPGLKIYNKLDFEHLPSDNIKSINDATDPAYMLYTSGSTGLPKGAIVRHDGAINHIYAQFDELQLTEEFCFLQSAPSSTDISVWQFLAPLLIGGKTVIVDVETVAIPDKLLKVLQSEKITVVELVPALFGGLLEYTFHLEIQERELPHLKWMMVVGEPVSVSWVNKWLQIYPEIKIVNAYGPTEAADDITQFIVNQPFGENQRTVPIGKPLANLNLYILDEQMQLLPIGAPGEICVSGIGVGAGYWKNQEKTNLSFVPNPFPDARKKLPPNRQDLIYKTGDLG
;
A
#
# COMPACT_ATOMS: atom_id res chain seq x y z
N MET A 1 26.49 -22.77 65.01
CA MET A 1 25.29 -22.95 64.16
C MET A 1 24.41 -21.71 64.32
N GLY A 2 24.67 -20.68 63.52
CA GLY A 2 23.80 -19.51 63.38
C GLY A 2 23.38 -19.47 61.91
N ILE A 3 22.09 -19.69 61.68
CA ILE A 3 21.52 -19.97 60.36
C ILE A 3 21.57 -18.70 59.51
N HIS A 4 22.27 -18.78 58.38
CA HIS A 4 22.15 -17.85 57.26
C HIS A 4 20.70 -17.88 56.75
N LEU A 5 19.93 -16.84 57.06
CA LEU A 5 18.70 -16.51 56.35
C LEU A 5 19.09 -15.81 55.04
N GLN A 6 19.24 -16.59 53.97
CA GLN A 6 19.53 -16.07 52.62
C GLN A 6 18.54 -16.61 51.56
N SER A 7 17.32 -17.00 51.94
CA SER A 7 16.44 -17.77 51.03
C SER A 7 15.03 -17.21 50.77
N ASN A 8 14.69 -15.97 51.16
CA ASN A 8 13.35 -15.41 50.93
C ASN A 8 13.27 -14.27 49.88
N ASP A 9 14.40 -13.72 49.40
CA ASP A 9 14.41 -12.51 48.54
C ASP A 9 14.28 -12.83 47.04
N THR A 10 14.68 -14.03 46.58
CA THR A 10 14.65 -14.38 45.15
C THR A 10 13.28 -14.81 44.63
N PHE A 11 12.39 -15.31 45.50
CA PHE A 11 11.07 -15.82 45.08
C PHE A 11 10.07 -14.70 44.80
N SER A 12 10.05 -13.64 45.62
CA SER A 12 9.21 -12.45 45.39
C SER A 12 9.61 -11.70 44.12
N GLU A 13 10.92 -11.50 43.90
CA GLU A 13 11.43 -10.88 42.69
C GLU A 13 11.09 -11.69 41.44
N LYS A 14 11.23 -13.03 41.52
CA LYS A 14 10.84 -13.94 40.44
C LYS A 14 9.36 -13.81 40.08
N ILE A 15 8.47 -13.83 41.08
CA ILE A 15 7.02 -13.71 40.85
C ILE A 15 6.67 -12.37 40.23
N TYR A 16 7.26 -11.27 40.72
CA TYR A 16 7.04 -9.95 40.12
C TYR A 16 7.36 -9.95 38.63
N TRP A 17 8.54 -10.44 38.24
CA TRP A 17 8.96 -10.44 36.85
C TRP A 17 8.17 -11.39 35.97
N ILE A 18 7.82 -12.58 36.47
CA ILE A 18 6.91 -13.49 35.75
C ILE A 18 5.58 -12.79 35.51
N ASN A 19 4.96 -12.17 36.51
CA ASN A 19 3.66 -11.50 36.33
C ASN A 19 3.77 -10.26 35.44
N LYS A 20 4.89 -9.54 35.48
CA LYS A 20 5.09 -8.32 34.69
C LYS A 20 5.38 -8.61 33.22
N LEU A 21 6.10 -9.69 32.94
CA LEU A 21 6.52 -10.12 31.61
C LEU A 21 5.77 -11.37 31.12
N SER A 22 4.70 -11.78 31.83
CA SER A 22 3.83 -12.86 31.37
C SER A 22 3.02 -12.44 30.14
N GLY A 23 2.57 -13.45 29.40
CA GLY A 23 1.83 -13.27 28.16
C GLY A 23 2.74 -12.91 26.99
N GLU A 24 2.14 -12.48 25.90
CA GLU A 24 2.88 -11.99 24.74
C GLU A 24 3.62 -10.68 25.12
N LEU A 25 4.92 -10.65 24.86
CA LEU A 25 5.72 -9.46 25.06
C LEU A 25 5.51 -8.50 23.88
N PRO A 26 5.28 -7.21 24.13
CA PRO A 26 5.18 -6.25 23.06
C PRO A 26 6.52 -6.14 22.32
N GLU A 27 6.52 -6.40 21.03
CA GLU A 27 7.66 -6.08 20.19
C GLU A 27 7.76 -4.57 19.97
N THR A 28 8.98 -4.01 20.06
CA THR A 28 9.18 -2.57 19.83
C THR A 28 8.89 -2.15 18.38
N ASN A 29 8.67 -3.07 17.43
CA ASN A 29 8.13 -2.85 16.06
C ASN A 29 8.52 -1.54 15.35
N LEU A 30 9.71 -1.00 15.61
CA LEU A 30 10.21 0.20 14.95
C LEU A 30 10.46 -0.12 13.48
N MET A 31 10.00 0.76 12.60
CA MET A 31 10.28 0.63 11.17
C MET A 31 11.78 0.86 10.94
N LEU A 32 12.49 -0.21 10.60
CA LEU A 32 13.92 -0.16 10.26
C LEU A 32 14.09 0.30 8.81
N ASP A 33 15.07 1.17 8.59
CA ASP A 33 15.45 1.67 7.25
C ASP A 33 16.24 0.62 6.46
N TYR A 34 16.96 -0.23 7.19
CA TYR A 34 17.86 -1.24 6.65
C TYR A 34 17.54 -2.62 7.22
N VAL A 35 17.97 -3.66 6.51
CA VAL A 35 17.85 -5.05 6.99
C VAL A 35 18.74 -5.22 8.22
N ARG A 36 18.19 -5.78 9.30
CA ARG A 36 18.97 -6.09 10.51
C ARG A 36 20.08 -7.09 10.16
N PRO A 37 21.36 -6.76 10.42
CA PRO A 37 22.43 -7.71 10.18
C PRO A 37 22.42 -8.83 11.22
N LEU A 38 22.74 -10.05 10.79
CA LEU A 38 22.81 -11.24 11.66
C LEU A 38 23.86 -11.10 12.77
N PHE A 39 24.92 -10.33 12.53
CA PHE A 39 25.99 -10.08 13.48
C PHE A 39 26.07 -8.59 13.83
N SER A 40 26.31 -8.28 15.11
CA SER A 40 26.51 -6.91 15.55
C SER A 40 27.90 -6.42 15.16
N SER A 41 27.98 -5.26 14.52
CA SER A 41 29.24 -4.53 14.35
C SER A 41 29.58 -3.64 15.56
N GLY A 42 28.60 -3.42 16.45
CA GLY A 42 28.70 -2.51 17.59
C GLY A 42 28.79 -1.02 17.24
N LYS A 43 28.79 -0.64 15.94
CA LYS A 43 28.91 0.77 15.56
C LYS A 43 27.59 1.50 15.77
N LYS A 44 27.67 2.65 16.43
CA LYS A 44 26.54 3.56 16.67
C LYS A 44 26.91 4.96 16.17
N LYS A 45 25.92 5.65 15.63
CA LYS A 45 25.94 7.10 15.43
C LYS A 45 25.24 7.79 16.58
N SER A 46 25.48 9.08 16.75
CA SER A 46 24.85 9.92 17.77
C SER A 46 24.21 11.15 17.13
N LEU A 47 23.02 11.50 17.61
CA LEU A 47 22.38 12.80 17.41
C LEU A 47 22.29 13.49 18.78
N SER A 48 23.02 14.58 18.96
CA SER A 48 23.04 15.36 20.21
C SER A 48 22.54 16.78 19.98
N PHE A 49 21.67 17.29 20.85
CA PHE A 49 21.22 18.67 20.85
C PHE A 49 20.69 19.10 22.22
N ASP A 50 20.69 20.41 22.47
CA ASP A 50 20.09 21.00 23.67
C ASP A 50 18.61 21.26 23.46
N LEU A 51 17.79 20.97 24.48
CA LEU A 51 16.43 21.47 24.54
C LEU A 51 16.46 23.00 24.66
N SER A 52 15.43 23.68 24.17
CA SER A 52 15.34 25.14 24.33
C SER A 52 15.42 25.51 25.83
N ASN A 53 15.93 26.71 26.11
CA ASN A 53 16.07 27.18 27.50
C ASN A 53 14.70 27.18 28.22
N ASP A 54 13.67 27.67 27.53
CA ASP A 54 12.30 27.72 28.08
C ASP A 54 11.77 26.32 28.42
N LEU A 55 12.01 25.34 27.53
CA LEU A 55 11.58 23.96 27.75
C LEU A 55 12.35 23.31 28.90
N SER A 56 13.67 23.52 28.96
CA SER A 56 14.52 23.01 30.05
C SER A 56 14.08 23.55 31.41
N GLN A 57 13.86 24.87 31.50
CA GLN A 57 13.39 25.51 32.72
C GLN A 57 11.98 25.05 33.11
N ALA A 58 11.07 24.87 32.15
CA ALA A 58 9.73 24.34 32.39
C ALA A 58 9.76 22.92 33.00
N ILE A 59 10.59 22.02 32.44
CA ILE A 59 10.79 20.67 32.97
C ILE A 59 11.35 20.71 34.40
N ILE A 60 12.40 21.51 34.62
CA ILE A 60 13.04 21.64 35.95
C ILE A 60 12.06 22.21 36.97
N LYS A 61 11.27 23.21 36.59
CA LYS A 61 10.26 23.83 37.45
C LYS A 61 9.15 22.84 37.80
N LEU A 62 8.63 22.09 36.83
CA LEU A 62 7.63 21.06 37.08
C LEU A 62 8.17 19.99 38.03
N ALA A 63 9.43 19.59 37.86
CA ALA A 63 10.07 18.59 38.70
C ALA A 63 10.34 19.04 40.15
N LYS A 64 10.31 20.35 40.44
CA LYS A 64 10.40 20.88 41.81
C LYS A 64 9.08 20.75 42.58
N GLY A 65 7.94 20.61 41.89
CA GLY A 65 6.65 20.27 42.49
C GLY A 65 6.59 18.77 42.78
N SER A 66 6.19 18.38 43.99
CA SER A 66 6.25 16.99 44.45
C SER A 66 5.59 15.99 43.46
N TYR A 67 6.25 14.82 43.32
CA TYR A 67 5.91 13.62 42.51
C TYR A 67 6.41 13.53 41.06
N PHE A 68 6.98 14.60 40.49
CA PHE A 68 7.54 14.61 39.13
C PHE A 68 9.07 14.69 39.23
N SER A 69 9.81 13.65 38.84
CA SER A 69 11.26 13.82 38.63
C SER A 69 11.52 14.18 37.17
N ILE A 70 12.62 14.89 36.89
CA ILE A 70 13.04 15.21 35.51
C ILE A 70 13.05 13.93 34.66
N TYR A 71 13.62 12.85 35.19
CA TYR A 71 13.64 11.55 34.53
C TYR A 71 12.23 11.04 34.19
N LEU A 72 11.29 11.08 35.13
CA LEU A 72 9.93 10.57 34.91
C LEU A 72 9.16 11.39 33.87
N ILE A 73 9.34 12.71 33.83
CA ILE A 73 8.76 13.57 32.79
C ILE A 73 9.29 13.15 31.41
N LEU A 74 10.62 13.05 31.27
CA LEU A 74 11.28 12.75 30.01
C LEU A 74 10.92 11.35 29.47
N VAL A 75 10.93 10.33 30.34
CA VAL A 75 10.57 8.95 29.97
C VAL A 75 9.08 8.82 29.66
N SER A 76 8.20 9.52 30.39
CA SER A 76 6.76 9.48 30.12
C SER A 76 6.44 10.07 28.76
N ALA A 77 7.05 11.20 28.39
CA ALA A 77 6.91 11.80 27.06
C ALA A 77 7.39 10.85 25.94
N LEU A 78 8.49 10.12 26.15
CA LEU A 78 8.94 9.11 25.18
C LEU A 78 7.91 7.97 25.04
N LYS A 79 7.42 7.45 26.16
CA LYS A 79 6.39 6.41 26.16
C LYS A 79 5.07 6.87 25.56
N ILE A 80 4.78 8.17 25.51
CA ILE A 80 3.63 8.73 24.79
C ILE A 80 3.86 8.78 23.28
N LEU A 81 5.08 9.09 22.83
CA LEU A 81 5.39 9.17 21.40
C LEU A 81 5.51 7.80 20.75
N LEU A 82 6.22 6.87 21.39
CA LEU A 82 6.61 5.60 20.82
C LEU A 82 5.45 4.76 20.25
N PRO A 83 4.23 4.71 20.85
CA PRO A 83 3.11 3.97 20.26
C PRO A 83 2.76 4.41 18.84
N LYS A 84 3.05 5.67 18.47
CA LYS A 84 2.88 6.15 17.09
C LYS A 84 3.87 5.49 16.12
N TYR A 85 5.07 5.15 16.57
CA TYR A 85 6.12 4.51 15.76
C TYR A 85 6.12 2.99 15.85
N THR A 86 5.63 2.42 16.95
CA THR A 86 5.62 0.97 17.20
C THR A 86 4.26 0.33 16.93
N ARG A 87 3.20 1.14 16.82
CA ARG A 87 1.78 0.72 16.80
C ARG A 87 1.38 -0.13 18.01
N ASN A 88 2.10 0.03 19.12
CA ASN A 88 1.87 -0.72 20.34
C ASN A 88 1.77 0.23 21.54
N ASN A 89 0.62 0.19 22.22
CA ASN A 89 0.40 0.95 23.45
C ASN A 89 1.05 0.29 24.67
N ASP A 90 1.44 -0.98 24.60
CA ASP A 90 2.24 -1.63 25.62
C ASP A 90 3.72 -1.58 25.23
N LEU A 91 4.56 -0.95 26.07
CA LEU A 91 5.94 -0.65 25.74
C LEU A 91 6.90 -1.10 26.83
N ILE A 92 7.97 -1.76 26.41
CA ILE A 92 9.09 -2.12 27.29
C ILE A 92 10.33 -1.31 26.89
N LEU A 93 10.83 -0.51 27.84
CA LEU A 93 12.09 0.21 27.69
C LEU A 93 13.14 -0.39 28.62
N GLY A 94 14.39 -0.45 28.19
CA GLY A 94 15.50 -0.75 29.07
C GLY A 94 15.86 0.46 29.92
N ILE A 95 15.98 0.28 31.24
CA ILE A 95 16.40 1.32 32.18
C ILE A 95 17.61 0.83 32.99
N PRO A 96 18.70 1.59 33.09
CA PRO A 96 19.85 1.18 33.89
C PRO A 96 19.54 1.30 35.39
N VAL A 97 20.09 0.36 36.17
CA VAL A 97 20.07 0.35 37.63
C VAL A 97 21.49 0.19 38.13
N HIS A 98 21.82 0.95 39.17
CA HIS A 98 23.12 0.91 39.81
C HIS A 98 23.18 -0.17 40.89
N GLU A 99 24.14 -1.08 40.75
CA GLU A 99 24.55 -1.98 41.81
C GLU A 99 25.90 -1.50 42.36
N LYS A 100 25.97 -1.22 43.68
CA LYS A 100 27.25 -1.06 44.36
C LYS A 100 27.88 -2.43 44.54
N ILE A 101 28.98 -2.70 43.83
CA ILE A 101 29.83 -3.86 44.10
C ILE A 101 30.83 -3.45 45.21
N ALA A 102 31.37 -4.43 45.95
CA ALA A 102 32.33 -4.21 47.04
C ALA A 102 33.68 -3.59 46.61
N THR A 103 33.89 -3.40 45.30
CA THR A 103 35.01 -2.68 44.68
C THR A 103 34.50 -1.37 44.08
N ASP A 104 35.34 -0.35 43.92
CA ASP A 104 34.98 0.96 43.30
C ASP A 104 34.49 0.87 41.83
N ASP A 105 34.28 -0.34 41.31
CA ASP A 105 33.67 -0.62 40.00
C ASP A 105 32.15 -0.63 40.10
N VAL A 106 31.51 0.31 39.39
CA VAL A 106 30.05 0.35 39.20
C VAL A 106 29.67 -0.52 38.00
N ASN A 107 28.87 -1.55 38.23
CA ASN A 107 28.27 -2.35 37.15
C ASN A 107 26.83 -1.86 36.93
N SER A 108 26.56 -1.19 35.81
CA SER A 108 25.21 -0.79 35.43
C SER A 108 24.50 -1.98 34.76
N LYS A 109 23.49 -2.54 35.42
CA LYS A 109 22.59 -3.54 34.84
C LYS A 109 21.38 -2.83 34.22
N VAL A 110 20.88 -3.31 33.09
CA VAL A 110 19.66 -2.76 32.48
C VAL A 110 18.50 -3.72 32.72
N ILE A 111 17.38 -3.19 33.21
CA ILE A 111 16.15 -3.94 33.49
C ILE A 111 14.98 -3.41 32.65
N PRO A 112 13.95 -4.23 32.39
CA PRO A 112 12.80 -3.80 31.59
C PRO A 112 11.81 -2.95 32.39
N LEU A 113 11.33 -1.88 31.77
CA LEU A 113 10.25 -1.01 32.24
C LEU A 113 9.04 -1.15 31.30
N ARG A 114 8.19 -2.16 31.56
CA ARG A 114 6.92 -2.36 30.87
C ARG A 114 5.84 -1.41 31.38
N THR A 115 5.25 -0.63 30.48
CA THR A 115 4.15 0.28 30.80
C THR A 115 3.18 0.31 29.64
N GLN A 116 1.89 0.22 29.96
CA GLN A 116 0.82 0.42 28.99
C GLN A 116 0.37 1.89 28.99
N VAL A 117 0.34 2.46 27.81
CA VAL A 117 -0.15 3.80 27.49
C VAL A 117 -1.66 3.70 27.32
N ALA A 118 -2.37 4.61 27.97
CA ALA A 118 -3.83 4.64 27.98
C ALA A 118 -4.27 6.03 27.49
N PRO A 119 -4.84 6.15 26.26
CA PRO A 119 -5.13 7.43 25.62
C PRO A 119 -6.00 8.39 26.45
N GLU A 120 -6.85 7.85 27.32
CA GLU A 120 -7.78 8.58 28.17
C GLU A 120 -7.12 9.23 29.40
N LEU A 121 -5.92 8.79 29.80
CA LEU A 121 -5.21 9.35 30.94
C LEU A 121 -4.69 10.75 30.64
N SER A 122 -4.64 11.59 31.67
CA SER A 122 -3.89 12.84 31.60
C SER A 122 -2.38 12.57 31.61
N PHE A 123 -1.58 13.49 31.07
CA PHE A 123 -0.12 13.41 31.16
C PHE A 123 0.34 13.25 32.62
N LYS A 124 -0.23 14.05 33.52
CA LYS A 124 0.02 13.99 34.97
C LYS A 124 -0.19 12.58 35.54
N ASP A 125 -1.33 11.96 35.27
CA ASP A 125 -1.67 10.63 35.78
C ASP A 125 -0.78 9.56 35.17
N PHE A 126 -0.41 9.72 33.90
CA PHE A 126 0.50 8.80 33.24
C PHE A 126 1.92 8.87 33.83
N VAL A 127 2.43 10.05 34.18
CA VAL A 127 3.71 10.17 34.87
C VAL A 127 3.69 9.45 36.23
N LEU A 128 2.58 9.52 36.96
CA LEU A 128 2.42 8.76 38.22
C LEU A 128 2.41 7.24 37.96
N ARG A 129 1.76 6.78 36.89
CA ARG A 129 1.80 5.37 36.48
C ARG A 129 3.22 4.91 36.13
N VAL A 130 3.97 5.73 35.40
CA VAL A 130 5.38 5.46 35.07
C VAL A 130 6.24 5.46 36.34
N LYS A 131 5.99 6.38 37.28
CA LYS A 131 6.66 6.41 38.59
C LYS A 131 6.48 5.10 39.34
N ASP A 132 5.23 4.65 39.49
CA ASP A 132 4.92 3.44 40.25
C ASP A 132 5.53 2.19 39.58
N ALA A 133 5.48 2.12 38.25
CA ALA A 133 6.15 1.06 37.48
C ALA A 133 7.68 1.09 37.65
N THR A 134 8.27 2.28 37.69
CA THR A 134 9.72 2.46 37.90
C THR A 134 10.13 2.01 39.30
N ILE A 135 9.41 2.45 40.34
CA ILE A 135 9.65 2.04 41.74
C ILE A 135 9.53 0.52 41.89
N ALA A 136 8.52 -0.08 41.26
CA ALA A 136 8.32 -1.52 41.28
C ALA A 136 9.47 -2.26 40.57
N ALA A 137 9.88 -1.81 39.38
CA ALA A 137 11.01 -2.42 38.65
C ALA A 137 12.33 -2.32 39.44
N TYR A 138 12.63 -1.13 39.99
CA TYR A 138 13.82 -0.91 40.81
C TYR A 138 13.81 -1.75 42.09
N SER A 139 12.66 -1.96 42.74
CA SER A 139 12.57 -2.79 43.94
C SER A 139 12.90 -4.28 43.71
N HIS A 140 12.89 -4.75 42.45
CA HIS A 140 13.13 -6.15 42.08
C HIS A 140 14.33 -6.33 41.12
N HIS A 141 15.26 -5.38 41.09
CA HIS A 141 16.38 -5.37 40.12
C HIS A 141 17.41 -6.50 40.33
N LYS A 142 17.47 -7.13 41.51
CA LYS A 142 18.50 -8.13 41.82
C LYS A 142 18.30 -9.44 41.04
N TYR A 143 17.07 -9.77 40.63
CA TYR A 143 16.78 -10.99 39.87
C TYR A 143 17.53 -11.05 38.55
N ASP A 144 18.16 -12.18 38.25
CA ASP A 144 18.97 -12.36 37.04
C ASP A 144 18.11 -12.33 35.77
N PHE A 145 18.44 -11.40 34.88
CA PHE A 145 17.72 -11.16 33.63
C PHE A 145 17.88 -12.32 32.64
N ASN A 146 19.04 -12.97 32.60
CA ASN A 146 19.26 -14.13 31.72
C ASN A 146 18.43 -15.34 32.17
N GLN A 147 18.28 -15.52 33.48
CA GLN A 147 17.39 -16.55 34.03
C GLN A 147 15.92 -16.26 33.71
N LEU A 148 15.52 -14.98 33.68
CA LEU A 148 14.17 -14.58 33.31
C LEU A 148 13.86 -14.88 31.83
N ILE A 149 14.80 -14.59 30.92
CA ILE A 149 14.66 -14.89 29.49
C ILE A 149 14.47 -16.40 29.27
N ASN A 150 15.33 -17.21 29.90
CA ASN A 150 15.25 -18.67 29.78
C ASN A 150 13.96 -19.22 30.40
N LEU A 151 13.53 -18.69 31.54
CA LEU A 151 12.34 -19.14 32.25
C LEU A 151 11.05 -18.84 31.48
N LEU A 152 10.98 -17.69 30.81
CA LEU A 152 9.83 -17.26 30.03
C LEU A 152 9.89 -17.78 28.58
N GLU A 153 10.91 -18.55 28.23
CA GLU A 153 11.14 -19.10 26.87
C GLU A 153 11.04 -18.02 25.78
N ILE A 154 11.55 -16.82 26.07
CA ILE A 154 11.43 -15.67 25.17
C ILE A 154 12.25 -15.93 23.90
N PRO A 155 11.64 -15.84 22.69
CA PRO A 155 12.36 -16.01 21.44
C PRO A 155 13.53 -15.03 21.33
N THR A 156 14.69 -15.53 20.90
CA THR A 156 15.86 -14.69 20.67
C THR A 156 16.06 -14.47 19.18
N ILE A 157 16.27 -13.21 18.80
CA ILE A 157 16.60 -12.83 17.43
C ILE A 157 18.08 -12.42 17.41
N PRO A 158 18.89 -12.89 16.44
CA PRO A 158 20.27 -12.46 16.31
C PRO A 158 20.40 -10.94 16.30
N ASN A 159 21.39 -10.42 17.02
CA ASN A 159 21.68 -8.99 17.08
C ASN A 159 20.49 -8.12 17.53
N ARG A 160 19.65 -8.63 18.45
CA ARG A 160 18.55 -7.91 19.08
C ARG A 160 18.48 -8.30 20.56
N CYS A 161 18.16 -7.36 21.45
CA CYS A 161 17.90 -7.70 22.84
C CYS A 161 16.51 -8.36 22.96
N PRO A 162 16.35 -9.48 23.71
CA PRO A 162 15.11 -10.25 23.68
C PRO A 162 13.85 -9.55 24.22
N ILE A 163 13.99 -8.49 25.00
CA ILE A 163 12.86 -7.88 25.75
C ILE A 163 12.66 -6.39 25.43
N PHE A 164 13.69 -5.66 25.02
CA PHE A 164 13.58 -4.23 24.69
C PHE A 164 14.62 -3.81 23.66
N ASP A 165 14.25 -2.93 22.73
CA ASP A 165 15.19 -2.41 21.71
C ASP A 165 15.74 -1.02 22.07
N ILE A 166 15.04 -0.30 22.97
CA ILE A 166 15.35 1.08 23.34
C ILE A 166 15.77 1.13 24.81
N VAL A 167 16.91 1.75 25.08
CA VAL A 167 17.41 2.02 26.44
C VAL A 167 17.31 3.52 26.72
N VAL A 168 16.82 3.89 27.90
CA VAL A 168 16.67 5.30 28.29
C VAL A 168 17.33 5.59 29.63
N LEU A 169 18.14 6.65 29.69
CA LEU A 169 18.84 7.05 30.90
C LEU A 169 18.99 8.56 31.07
N LEU A 170 19.17 8.97 32.33
CA LEU A 170 19.57 10.33 32.72
C LEU A 170 21.00 10.25 33.29
N GLU A 171 21.99 10.84 32.62
CA GLU A 171 23.42 10.68 32.96
C GLU A 171 23.77 11.19 34.36
N ASN A 172 23.07 12.20 34.86
CA ASN A 172 23.25 12.71 36.23
C ASN A 172 22.86 11.69 37.31
N ILE A 173 22.03 10.70 36.95
CA ILE A 173 21.57 9.63 37.85
C ILE A 173 22.22 8.30 37.47
N HIS A 174 22.52 8.09 36.19
CA HIS A 174 22.93 6.81 35.61
C HIS A 174 24.32 6.92 34.95
N GLN A 175 25.31 6.18 35.44
CA GLN A 175 26.61 6.05 34.77
C GLN A 175 26.52 5.22 33.48
N LYS A 176 27.10 5.72 32.38
CA LYS A 176 27.18 5.05 31.06
C LYS A 176 28.03 3.79 31.01
N THR A 177 28.79 3.49 32.07
CA THR A 177 29.77 2.40 32.11
C THR A 177 29.11 1.05 31.74
N LYS A 178 29.66 0.39 30.71
CA LYS A 178 29.22 -0.90 30.11
C LYS A 178 27.88 -0.96 29.35
N LEU A 179 27.17 0.16 29.15
CA LEU A 179 26.01 0.17 28.22
C LEU A 179 26.39 -0.19 26.78
N ASN A 180 27.65 0.05 26.40
CA ASN A 180 28.18 -0.23 25.06
C ASN A 180 28.23 -1.74 24.73
N GLN A 181 28.07 -2.62 25.71
CA GLN A 181 28.05 -4.08 25.52
C GLN A 181 26.64 -4.62 25.30
N LEU A 182 25.59 -3.79 25.43
CA LEU A 182 24.22 -4.19 25.20
C LEU A 182 23.88 -4.13 23.71
N THR A 183 23.26 -5.19 23.22
CA THR A 183 22.74 -5.29 21.85
C THR A 183 21.39 -4.58 21.75
N ASN A 184 21.38 -3.26 21.92
CA ASN A 184 20.21 -2.41 21.78
C ASN A 184 20.29 -1.54 20.52
N ASP A 185 19.13 -1.22 19.96
CA ASP A 185 19.01 -0.49 18.70
C ASP A 185 19.21 1.01 18.89
N ILE A 186 18.62 1.55 19.96
CA ILE A 186 18.63 2.98 20.30
C ILE A 186 18.92 3.15 21.80
N THR A 187 19.86 4.03 22.14
CA THR A 187 20.08 4.54 23.49
C THR A 187 19.73 6.02 23.52
N ILE A 188 18.79 6.42 24.38
CA ILE A 188 18.41 7.81 24.60
C ILE A 188 18.97 8.23 25.96
N SER A 189 19.84 9.23 25.96
CA SER A 189 20.49 9.77 27.15
C SER A 189 20.17 11.24 27.32
N PHE A 190 19.87 11.64 28.54
CA PHE A 190 19.62 13.02 28.93
C PHE A 190 20.68 13.48 29.91
N THR A 191 21.09 14.74 29.81
CA THR A 191 22.08 15.35 30.72
C THR A 191 21.54 16.69 31.20
N VAL A 192 21.51 16.91 32.51
CA VAL A 192 21.07 18.14 33.17
C VAL A 192 22.31 18.91 33.63
N ASN A 193 22.55 20.07 33.03
CA ASN A 193 23.68 20.93 33.33
C ASN A 193 23.17 22.29 33.81
N GLY A 194 23.04 22.44 35.13
CA GLY A 194 22.44 23.64 35.72
C GLY A 194 20.97 23.77 35.33
N GLU A 195 20.64 24.76 34.50
CA GLU A 195 19.28 25.01 33.99
C GLU A 195 19.02 24.43 32.60
N ASN A 196 20.03 23.82 31.97
CA ASN A 196 19.92 23.27 30.62
C ASN A 196 19.76 21.75 30.65
N ILE A 197 18.93 21.23 29.75
CA ILE A 197 18.79 19.80 29.50
C ILE A 197 19.25 19.49 28.07
N SER A 198 20.23 18.61 27.94
CA SER A 198 20.74 18.10 26.68
C SER A 198 20.19 16.70 26.41
N LEU A 199 19.90 16.39 25.15
CA LEU A 199 19.47 15.07 24.67
C LEU A 199 20.51 14.51 23.69
N ASN A 200 20.88 13.25 23.90
CA ASN A 200 21.72 12.46 22.99
C ASN A 200 21.03 11.14 22.66
N ILE A 201 20.80 10.91 21.36
CA ILE A 201 20.23 9.67 20.80
C ILE A 201 21.35 8.94 20.07
N GLU A 202 21.82 7.84 20.64
CA GLU A 202 22.73 6.90 19.99
C GLU A 202 21.93 5.80 19.31
N TYR A 203 22.22 5.48 18.05
CA TYR A 203 21.48 4.50 17.28
C TYR A 203 22.39 3.71 16.33
N SER A 204 21.98 2.48 15.99
CA SER A 204 22.71 1.65 15.02
C SER A 204 22.62 2.24 13.61
N GLU A 205 23.77 2.55 13.01
CA GLU A 205 23.83 3.05 11.62
C GLU A 205 23.42 2.00 10.58
N TYR A 206 23.37 0.73 10.98
CA TYR A 206 22.94 -0.39 10.14
C TYR A 206 21.44 -0.64 10.20
N LEU A 207 20.70 0.13 11.01
CA LEU A 207 19.26 -0.02 11.18
C LEU A 207 18.49 1.25 10.80
N PHE A 208 19.10 2.42 11.01
CA PHE A 208 18.42 3.71 10.86
C PHE A 208 19.23 4.72 10.05
N GLN A 209 18.51 5.54 9.30
CA GLN A 209 19.00 6.75 8.67
C GLN A 209 18.94 7.93 9.64
N ASP A 210 19.98 8.77 9.62
CA ASP A 210 20.07 9.97 10.43
C ASP A 210 18.84 10.89 10.29
N LYS A 211 18.23 10.93 9.10
CA LYS A 211 17.04 11.74 8.80
C LYS A 211 15.83 11.30 9.64
N ASN A 212 15.60 9.99 9.78
CA ASN A 212 14.42 9.47 10.46
C ASN A 212 14.55 9.65 11.98
N ILE A 213 15.75 9.44 12.53
CA ILE A 213 16.04 9.74 13.94
C ILE A 213 15.84 11.23 14.24
N LYS A 214 16.29 12.13 13.35
CA LYS A 214 16.06 13.57 13.49
C LYS A 214 14.57 13.93 13.50
N LEU A 215 13.77 13.33 12.63
CA LEU A 215 12.32 13.58 12.57
C LEU A 215 11.60 13.07 13.83
N MET A 216 11.94 11.87 14.30
CA MET A 216 11.41 11.33 15.56
C MET A 216 11.80 12.23 16.75
N SER A 217 13.04 12.74 16.79
CA SER A 217 13.48 13.64 17.86
C SER A 217 12.71 14.97 17.89
N ARG A 218 12.29 15.48 16.74
CA ARG A 218 11.43 16.68 16.65
C ARG A 218 10.04 16.41 17.20
N CYS A 219 9.44 15.27 16.82
CA CYS A 219 8.14 14.87 17.35
C CYS A 219 8.20 14.67 18.87
N TYR A 220 9.32 14.17 19.39
CA TYR A 220 9.54 14.06 20.84
C TYR A 220 9.56 15.41 21.55
N VAL A 221 10.24 16.42 20.97
CA VAL A 221 10.22 17.79 21.50
C VAL A 221 8.80 18.37 21.47
N ASN A 222 8.04 18.17 20.38
CA ASN A 222 6.65 18.62 20.30
C ASN A 222 5.77 18.01 21.41
N VAL A 223 5.94 16.70 21.68
CA VAL A 223 5.24 16.02 22.78
C VAL A 223 5.60 16.63 24.14
N LEU A 224 6.88 16.92 24.38
CA LEU A 224 7.31 17.58 25.62
C LEU A 224 6.66 18.96 25.78
N GLU A 225 6.67 19.79 24.74
CA GLU A 225 6.03 21.10 24.73
C GLU A 225 4.53 20.99 25.04
N SER A 226 3.80 20.13 24.32
CA SER A 226 2.36 19.91 24.51
C SER A 226 2.00 19.45 25.93
N CYS A 227 2.79 18.54 26.51
CA CYS A 227 2.62 18.06 27.88
C CYS A 227 2.86 19.14 28.94
N LEU A 228 3.78 20.08 28.70
CA LEU A 228 4.18 21.11 29.66
C LEU A 228 3.29 22.36 29.58
N ASP A 229 2.73 22.65 28.41
CA ASP A 229 1.72 23.69 28.24
C ASP A 229 0.44 23.39 29.05
N ASN A 230 0.05 22.12 29.12
CA ASN A 230 -1.05 21.66 29.97
C ASN A 230 -0.80 20.25 30.52
N VAL A 231 -0.36 20.15 31.77
CA VAL A 231 -0.10 18.84 32.41
C VAL A 231 -1.33 17.94 32.58
N ASN A 232 -2.55 18.50 32.46
CA ASN A 232 -3.80 17.73 32.50
C ASN A 232 -4.33 17.37 31.11
N VAL A 233 -3.58 17.65 30.03
CA VAL A 233 -3.92 17.21 28.66
C VAL A 233 -4.06 15.69 28.63
N LYS A 234 -5.08 15.19 27.93
CA LYS A 234 -5.24 13.75 27.71
C LYS A 234 -4.19 13.28 26.71
N ILE A 235 -3.73 12.04 26.86
CA ILE A 235 -2.74 11.47 25.94
C ILE A 235 -3.25 11.47 24.49
N SER A 236 -4.55 11.24 24.27
CA SER A 236 -5.18 11.32 22.95
C SER A 236 -5.07 12.69 22.27
N ASP A 237 -4.92 13.77 23.06
CA ASP A 237 -4.98 15.15 22.60
C ASP A 237 -3.58 15.80 22.52
N ILE A 238 -2.53 15.02 22.82
CA ILE A 238 -1.13 15.49 22.78
C ILE A 238 -0.71 15.73 21.32
N VAL A 239 -0.17 16.92 21.07
CA VAL A 239 0.31 17.33 19.76
C VAL A 239 1.74 16.84 19.55
N PHE A 240 1.93 15.89 18.63
CA PHE A 240 3.26 15.41 18.20
C PHE A 240 3.69 15.97 16.83
N LEU A 241 2.75 16.49 16.04
CA LEU A 241 2.98 17.18 14.76
C LEU A 241 2.49 18.62 14.85
N LYS A 242 3.37 19.60 14.62
CA LYS A 242 2.98 21.02 14.51
C LYS A 242 2.29 21.31 13.17
N ASP A 243 1.54 22.39 13.10
CA ASP A 243 0.82 22.82 11.88
C ASP A 243 1.73 22.90 10.64
N SER A 244 2.95 23.40 10.80
CA SER A 244 3.93 23.46 9.71
C SER A 244 4.35 22.08 9.19
N GLU A 245 4.37 21.07 10.06
CA GLU A 245 4.72 19.69 9.70
C GLU A 245 3.53 18.99 9.05
N GLN A 246 2.32 19.22 9.58
CA GLN A 246 1.07 18.77 8.94
C GLN A 246 0.92 19.40 7.54
N GLU A 247 1.25 20.68 7.37
CA GLU A 247 1.20 21.34 6.06
C GLU A 247 2.16 20.71 5.05
N ILE A 248 3.35 20.27 5.49
CA ILE A 248 4.28 19.53 4.62
C ILE A 248 3.65 18.20 4.18
N LEU A 249 3.07 17.44 5.13
CA LEU A 249 2.43 16.16 4.84
C LEU A 249 1.24 16.32 3.88
N LEU A 250 0.36 17.28 4.17
CA LEU A 250 -0.86 17.50 3.40
C LEU A 250 -0.60 18.17 2.06
N LYS A 251 0.28 19.18 2.01
CA LYS A 251 0.42 20.03 0.81
C LYS A 251 1.64 19.72 -0.02
N LYS A 252 2.80 19.49 0.59
CA LYS A 252 4.08 19.37 -0.14
C LYS A 252 4.18 18.01 -0.84
N TYR A 253 3.90 16.93 -0.13
CA TYR A 253 3.96 15.58 -0.71
C TYR A 253 2.81 15.28 -1.67
N ASN A 254 1.69 15.99 -1.54
CA ASN A 254 0.54 15.86 -2.43
C ASN A 254 0.41 17.01 -3.46
N LYS A 255 1.48 17.78 -3.72
CA LYS A 255 1.46 18.86 -4.72
C LYS A 255 1.60 18.29 -6.14
N ASN A 256 0.56 17.64 -6.67
CA ASN A 256 0.61 17.04 -8.01
C ASN A 256 -0.70 17.22 -8.79
N THR A 257 -1.30 18.41 -8.78
CA THR A 257 -2.50 18.69 -9.60
C THR A 257 -2.12 18.89 -11.07
N LYS A 258 -2.81 18.19 -11.97
CA LYS A 258 -2.65 18.28 -13.43
C LYS A 258 -4.00 18.40 -14.12
N ASP A 259 -4.01 19.11 -15.23
CA ASP A 259 -5.20 19.26 -16.08
C ASP A 259 -5.21 18.16 -17.13
N TYR A 260 -6.15 17.23 -16.99
CA TYR A 260 -6.42 16.12 -17.91
C TYR A 260 -7.85 16.23 -18.45
N PRO A 261 -8.18 15.55 -19.56
CA PRO A 261 -9.52 15.60 -20.15
C PRO A 261 -10.53 14.73 -19.37
N LEU A 262 -10.78 15.09 -18.12
CA LEU A 262 -11.60 14.34 -17.16
C LEU A 262 -13.10 14.61 -17.29
N GLU A 263 -13.52 15.43 -18.27
CA GLU A 263 -14.92 15.74 -18.54
C GLU A 263 -15.55 14.79 -19.55
N GLN A 264 -14.71 14.08 -20.33
CA GLN A 264 -15.15 13.16 -21.38
C GLN A 264 -15.00 11.70 -20.93
N PRO A 265 -15.92 10.80 -21.28
CA PRO A 265 -15.75 9.37 -21.04
C PRO A 265 -14.71 8.77 -22.01
N ILE A 266 -14.20 7.58 -21.67
CA ILE A 266 -13.09 6.91 -22.39
C ILE A 266 -13.40 6.72 -23.88
N ASN A 267 -14.64 6.39 -24.24
CA ASN A 267 -15.04 6.17 -25.64
C ASN A 267 -14.87 7.43 -26.50
N GLU A 268 -15.14 8.63 -25.97
CA GLU A 268 -14.96 9.87 -26.73
C GLU A 268 -13.48 10.18 -26.99
N LEU A 269 -12.62 9.93 -25.99
CA LEU A 269 -11.17 10.09 -26.14
C LEU A 269 -10.61 9.09 -27.17
N PHE A 270 -11.07 7.85 -27.13
CA PHE A 270 -10.71 6.84 -28.13
C PHE A 270 -11.19 7.26 -29.54
N GLU A 271 -12.43 7.71 -29.69
CA GLU A 271 -12.96 8.16 -30.99
C GLU A 271 -12.20 9.34 -31.57
N LYS A 272 -11.77 10.28 -30.71
CA LYS A 272 -10.88 11.37 -31.11
C LYS A 272 -9.56 10.81 -31.65
N GLN A 273 -8.91 9.90 -30.94
CA GLN A 273 -7.66 9.26 -31.40
C GLN A 273 -7.85 8.51 -32.73
N VAL A 274 -8.99 7.82 -32.92
CA VAL A 274 -9.31 7.14 -34.19
C VAL A 274 -9.33 8.12 -35.36
N SER A 275 -9.81 9.34 -35.16
CA SER A 275 -9.82 10.37 -36.20
C SER A 275 -8.42 10.92 -36.52
N GLU A 276 -7.51 10.91 -35.54
CA GLU A 276 -6.14 11.41 -35.69
C GLU A 276 -5.22 10.37 -36.36
N THR A 277 -5.37 9.08 -36.04
CA THR A 277 -4.48 8.00 -36.52
C THR A 277 -5.25 6.76 -37.01
N PRO A 278 -6.17 6.87 -37.98
CA PRO A 278 -7.10 5.78 -38.35
C PRO A 278 -6.41 4.52 -38.86
N ASN A 279 -5.29 4.67 -39.57
CA ASN A 279 -4.56 3.58 -40.22
C ASN A 279 -3.44 2.97 -39.36
N ASN A 280 -3.17 3.53 -38.17
CA ASN A 280 -2.17 2.96 -37.27
C ASN A 280 -2.70 1.66 -36.67
N ILE A 281 -1.80 0.71 -36.38
CA ILE A 281 -2.18 -0.53 -35.69
C ILE A 281 -2.48 -0.22 -34.23
N ALA A 282 -3.73 -0.45 -33.83
CA ALA A 282 -4.21 -0.22 -32.47
C ALA A 282 -3.99 -1.44 -31.57
N VAL A 283 -4.24 -2.64 -32.11
CA VAL A 283 -4.16 -3.89 -31.33
C VAL A 283 -3.62 -5.04 -32.15
N VAL A 284 -2.84 -5.90 -31.50
CA VAL A 284 -2.31 -7.16 -32.03
C VAL A 284 -2.66 -8.29 -31.05
N HIS A 285 -3.12 -9.42 -31.58
CA HIS A 285 -3.25 -10.68 -30.86
C HIS A 285 -2.92 -11.81 -31.84
N GLU A 286 -1.86 -12.56 -31.54
CA GLU A 286 -1.29 -13.56 -32.44
C GLU A 286 -1.00 -12.98 -33.84
N GLN A 287 -1.60 -13.55 -34.90
CA GLN A 287 -1.45 -13.09 -36.29
C GLN A 287 -2.44 -11.99 -36.67
N THR A 288 -3.42 -11.68 -35.81
CA THR A 288 -4.45 -10.69 -36.09
C THR A 288 -3.99 -9.31 -35.66
N LYS A 289 -4.11 -8.34 -36.57
CA LYS A 289 -3.80 -6.93 -36.32
C LYS A 289 -5.00 -6.10 -36.76
N LEU A 290 -5.45 -5.18 -35.92
CA LEU A 290 -6.48 -4.21 -36.27
C LEU A 290 -5.93 -2.80 -36.21
N THR A 291 -6.26 -2.02 -37.22
CA THR A 291 -6.10 -0.57 -37.19
C THR A 291 -7.07 0.09 -36.22
N TYR A 292 -6.81 1.35 -35.85
CA TYR A 292 -7.75 2.16 -35.06
C TYR A 292 -9.15 2.20 -35.70
N GLN A 293 -9.22 2.40 -37.02
CA GLN A 293 -10.49 2.46 -37.73
C GLN A 293 -11.23 1.12 -37.72
N GLU A 294 -10.54 0.01 -37.95
CA GLU A 294 -11.16 -1.34 -37.93
C GLU A 294 -11.63 -1.73 -36.53
N LEU A 295 -10.84 -1.42 -35.49
CA LEU A 295 -11.22 -1.66 -34.10
C LEU A 295 -12.48 -0.85 -33.74
N ASN A 296 -12.50 0.44 -34.10
CA ASN A 296 -13.65 1.31 -33.86
C ASN A 296 -14.91 0.84 -34.61
N HIS A 297 -14.76 0.41 -35.87
CA HIS A 297 -15.86 -0.11 -36.68
C HIS A 297 -16.54 -1.31 -36.01
N ARG A 298 -15.75 -2.30 -35.58
CA ARG A 298 -16.27 -3.49 -34.89
C ARG A 298 -16.90 -3.15 -33.54
N ALA A 299 -16.30 -2.24 -32.79
CA ALA A 299 -16.87 -1.77 -31.52
C ALA A 299 -18.21 -1.03 -31.73
N ASN A 300 -18.34 -0.21 -32.78
CA ASN A 300 -19.57 0.51 -33.11
C ASN A 300 -20.71 -0.44 -33.50
N GLN A 301 -20.42 -1.49 -34.28
CA GLN A 301 -21.39 -2.51 -34.67
C GLN A 301 -21.98 -3.25 -33.45
N LEU A 302 -21.11 -3.69 -32.54
CA LEU A 302 -21.54 -4.32 -31.31
C LEU A 302 -22.29 -3.32 -30.41
N ALA A 303 -21.80 -2.09 -30.28
CA ALA A 303 -22.49 -1.04 -29.51
C ALA A 303 -23.90 -0.73 -30.07
N ALA A 304 -24.10 -0.79 -31.38
CA ALA A 304 -25.40 -0.60 -32.02
C ALA A 304 -26.39 -1.68 -31.61
N LEU A 305 -25.95 -2.95 -31.55
CA LEU A 305 -26.76 -4.04 -30.99
C LEU A 305 -27.08 -3.77 -29.51
N LEU A 306 -26.07 -3.47 -28.70
CA LEU A 306 -26.21 -3.21 -27.26
C LEU A 306 -27.23 -2.08 -26.98
N ARG A 307 -27.18 -0.99 -27.75
CA ARG A 307 -28.16 0.11 -27.69
C ARG A 307 -29.56 -0.34 -28.12
N LYS A 308 -29.69 -1.15 -29.17
CA LYS A 308 -30.97 -1.72 -29.63
C LYS A 308 -31.60 -2.64 -28.59
N LEU A 309 -30.78 -3.34 -27.79
CA LEU A 309 -31.23 -4.16 -26.65
C LEU A 309 -31.62 -3.33 -25.42
N GLY A 310 -31.45 -2.00 -25.48
CA GLY A 310 -31.89 -1.08 -24.44
C GLY A 310 -30.89 -0.92 -23.29
N ILE A 311 -29.59 -1.08 -23.56
CA ILE A 311 -28.56 -0.75 -22.57
C ILE A 311 -28.63 0.74 -22.22
N GLY A 312 -28.73 1.00 -20.91
CA GLY A 312 -28.82 2.32 -20.32
C GLY A 312 -27.46 2.87 -19.88
N LYS A 313 -27.48 4.14 -19.45
CA LYS A 313 -26.33 4.86 -18.89
C LYS A 313 -25.86 4.19 -17.59
N GLY A 314 -24.58 3.87 -17.50
CA GLY A 314 -23.93 3.27 -16.33
C GLY A 314 -24.37 1.83 -16.01
N GLU A 315 -25.07 1.14 -16.92
CA GLU A 315 -25.54 -0.24 -16.69
C GLU A 315 -24.36 -1.22 -16.72
N PHE A 316 -24.32 -2.18 -15.79
CA PHE A 316 -23.27 -3.20 -15.76
C PHE A 316 -23.53 -4.33 -16.76
N ILE A 317 -22.51 -4.66 -17.56
CA ILE A 317 -22.54 -5.74 -18.56
C ILE A 317 -21.38 -6.71 -18.30
N GLY A 318 -21.69 -7.99 -18.20
CA GLY A 318 -20.68 -9.03 -17.97
C GLY A 318 -19.87 -9.33 -19.23
N ILE A 319 -18.57 -9.59 -19.07
CA ILE A 319 -17.73 -10.21 -20.10
C ILE A 319 -17.17 -11.50 -19.52
N PHE A 320 -17.63 -12.64 -20.02
CA PHE A 320 -17.20 -13.98 -19.62
C PHE A 320 -16.43 -14.65 -20.75
N LYS A 321 -15.13 -14.36 -20.82
CA LYS A 321 -14.17 -15.01 -21.74
C LYS A 321 -12.74 -14.61 -21.38
N ASP A 322 -11.78 -15.29 -21.98
CA ASP A 322 -10.38 -14.95 -21.86
C ASP A 322 -10.04 -13.69 -22.70
N ARG A 323 -8.87 -13.10 -22.43
CA ARG A 323 -8.37 -11.93 -23.18
C ARG A 323 -8.04 -12.28 -24.63
N ASP A 324 -8.57 -11.49 -25.54
CA ASP A 324 -8.25 -11.47 -26.96
C ASP A 324 -8.67 -10.11 -27.55
N ILE A 325 -8.58 -9.95 -28.87
CA ILE A 325 -9.08 -8.74 -29.55
C ILE A 325 -10.58 -8.52 -29.33
N ASN A 326 -11.39 -9.58 -29.25
CA ASN A 326 -12.83 -9.46 -29.05
C ASN A 326 -13.16 -8.97 -27.64
N PHE A 327 -12.34 -9.30 -26.64
CA PHE A 327 -12.44 -8.74 -25.28
C PHE A 327 -12.29 -7.22 -25.32
N LEU A 328 -11.29 -6.70 -26.04
CA LEU A 328 -11.10 -5.26 -26.21
C LEU A 328 -12.26 -4.60 -27.00
N ILE A 329 -12.74 -5.26 -28.05
CA ILE A 329 -13.93 -4.82 -28.80
C ILE A 329 -15.15 -4.73 -27.87
N ALA A 330 -15.33 -5.71 -26.97
CA ALA A 330 -16.42 -5.73 -26.00
C ALA A 330 -16.34 -4.56 -25.01
N ILE A 331 -15.16 -4.27 -24.44
CA ILE A 331 -14.96 -3.10 -23.56
C ILE A 331 -15.39 -1.82 -24.27
N LEU A 332 -14.86 -1.58 -25.47
CA LEU A 332 -15.14 -0.36 -26.24
C LEU A 332 -16.61 -0.26 -26.64
N ALA A 333 -17.22 -1.37 -27.05
CA ALA A 333 -18.63 -1.41 -27.41
C ALA A 333 -19.55 -1.13 -26.22
N ILE A 334 -19.21 -1.65 -25.03
CA ILE A 334 -19.93 -1.40 -23.79
C ILE A 334 -19.88 0.10 -23.44
N TYR A 335 -18.68 0.72 -23.49
CA TYR A 335 -18.55 2.16 -23.26
C TYR A 335 -19.36 3.00 -24.25
N LYS A 336 -19.29 2.67 -25.55
CA LYS A 336 -20.06 3.35 -26.60
C LYS A 336 -21.57 3.18 -26.45
N ALA A 337 -22.01 2.04 -25.92
CA ALA A 337 -23.41 1.80 -25.61
C ALA A 337 -23.90 2.53 -24.35
N GLY A 338 -22.98 3.05 -23.53
CA GLY A 338 -23.25 3.71 -22.27
C GLY A 338 -23.15 2.81 -21.03
N GLY A 339 -22.64 1.59 -21.18
CA GLY A 339 -22.50 0.66 -20.07
C GLY A 339 -21.13 0.72 -19.38
N ALA A 340 -21.01 -0.06 -18.31
CA ALA A 340 -19.80 -0.38 -17.58
C ALA A 340 -19.56 -1.88 -17.63
N TYR A 341 -18.32 -2.33 -17.82
CA TYR A 341 -18.05 -3.77 -17.96
C TYR A 341 -17.72 -4.43 -16.62
N VAL A 342 -18.07 -5.71 -16.51
CA VAL A 342 -17.77 -6.60 -15.38
C VAL A 342 -17.04 -7.82 -15.93
N PRO A 343 -15.71 -7.88 -15.85
CA PRO A 343 -14.98 -9.03 -16.36
C PRO A 343 -15.11 -10.21 -15.39
N ILE A 344 -15.40 -11.39 -15.96
CA ILE A 344 -15.57 -12.64 -15.22
C ILE A 344 -14.66 -13.66 -15.88
N ASP A 345 -13.57 -14.00 -15.19
CA ASP A 345 -12.58 -14.94 -15.67
C ASP A 345 -13.18 -16.35 -15.78
N SER A 346 -13.05 -16.95 -16.96
CA SER A 346 -13.62 -18.27 -17.27
C SER A 346 -12.93 -19.41 -16.51
N THR A 347 -11.71 -19.17 -16.03
CA THR A 347 -10.86 -20.14 -15.31
C THR A 347 -11.12 -20.17 -13.80
N TYR A 348 -11.92 -19.25 -13.27
CA TYR A 348 -12.25 -19.23 -11.85
C TYR A 348 -13.06 -20.45 -11.42
N PRO A 349 -13.00 -20.84 -10.13
CA PRO A 349 -13.86 -21.91 -9.61
C PRO A 349 -15.34 -21.62 -9.86
N ALA A 350 -16.11 -22.64 -10.27
CA ALA A 350 -17.52 -22.48 -10.64
C ALA A 350 -18.37 -21.74 -9.59
N ASN A 351 -18.18 -22.03 -8.28
CA ASN A 351 -18.90 -21.34 -7.21
C ASN A 351 -18.60 -19.84 -7.16
N ARG A 352 -17.36 -19.44 -7.46
CA ARG A 352 -16.95 -18.03 -7.55
C ARG A 352 -17.63 -17.35 -8.73
N ILE A 353 -17.66 -18.00 -9.89
CA ILE A 353 -18.32 -17.49 -11.10
C ILE A 353 -19.84 -17.34 -10.86
N LYS A 354 -20.50 -18.37 -10.32
CA LYS A 354 -21.93 -18.31 -9.94
C LYS A 354 -22.23 -17.14 -9.03
N TYR A 355 -21.39 -16.94 -7.99
CA TYR A 355 -21.53 -15.80 -7.10
C TYR A 355 -21.39 -14.46 -7.84
N MET A 356 -20.36 -14.28 -8.67
CA MET A 356 -20.13 -13.04 -9.41
C MET A 356 -21.28 -12.73 -10.38
N LEU A 357 -21.75 -13.72 -11.15
CA LEU A 357 -22.88 -13.56 -12.07
C LEU A 357 -24.18 -13.21 -11.33
N SER A 358 -24.46 -13.89 -10.22
CA SER A 358 -25.64 -13.62 -9.40
C SER A 358 -25.57 -12.25 -8.72
N ASN A 359 -24.43 -11.91 -8.11
CA ASN A 359 -24.24 -10.67 -7.36
C ASN A 359 -24.21 -9.41 -8.25
N SER A 360 -23.59 -9.51 -9.43
CA SER A 360 -23.49 -8.39 -10.37
C SER A 360 -24.83 -8.01 -10.99
N GLU A 361 -25.81 -8.94 -10.99
CA GLU A 361 -27.14 -8.75 -11.58
C GLU A 361 -27.11 -8.26 -13.03
N VAL A 362 -26.08 -8.65 -13.79
CA VAL A 362 -25.93 -8.26 -15.18
C VAL A 362 -27.09 -8.80 -16.02
N ARG A 363 -27.70 -7.91 -16.81
CA ARG A 363 -28.77 -8.26 -17.76
C ARG A 363 -28.24 -8.83 -19.08
N PHE A 364 -26.98 -8.50 -19.39
CA PHE A 364 -26.30 -8.82 -20.63
C PHE A 364 -24.94 -9.45 -20.31
N LEU A 365 -24.61 -10.52 -21.03
CA LEU A 365 -23.32 -11.22 -20.89
C LEU A 365 -22.69 -11.43 -22.26
N LEU A 366 -21.47 -10.93 -22.45
CA LEU A 366 -20.68 -11.15 -23.66
C LEU A 366 -19.74 -12.34 -23.43
N THR A 367 -19.64 -13.24 -24.41
CA THR A 367 -18.87 -14.49 -24.31
C THR A 367 -18.45 -14.96 -25.70
N ASP A 368 -17.75 -16.08 -25.80
CA ASP A 368 -17.60 -16.84 -27.05
C ASP A 368 -18.53 -18.05 -27.07
N SER A 369 -18.81 -18.56 -28.26
CA SER A 369 -19.65 -19.75 -28.47
C SER A 369 -19.12 -21.00 -27.75
N SER A 370 -17.80 -21.15 -27.65
CA SER A 370 -17.12 -22.27 -26.98
C SER A 370 -17.42 -22.38 -25.48
N LEU A 371 -17.80 -21.27 -24.85
CA LEU A 371 -18.08 -21.17 -23.42
C LEU A 371 -19.56 -21.36 -23.07
N LEU A 372 -20.46 -21.43 -24.07
CA LEU A 372 -21.91 -21.57 -23.84
C LEU A 372 -22.29 -22.83 -23.05
N ASN A 373 -21.62 -23.94 -23.32
CA ASN A 373 -21.85 -25.20 -22.61
C ASN A 373 -21.51 -25.11 -21.12
N ILE A 374 -20.50 -24.31 -20.79
CA ILE A 374 -20.08 -24.07 -19.41
C ILE A 374 -21.02 -23.05 -18.75
N LEU A 375 -21.46 -22.05 -19.50
CA LEU A 375 -22.38 -21.04 -18.98
C LEU A 375 -23.73 -21.60 -18.56
N SER A 376 -24.25 -22.64 -19.23
CA SER A 376 -25.59 -23.19 -18.94
C SER A 376 -25.80 -23.55 -17.48
N TYR A 377 -24.81 -24.18 -16.84
CA TYR A 377 -24.88 -24.55 -15.43
C TYR A 377 -24.51 -23.39 -14.48
N LEU A 378 -23.81 -22.36 -14.97
CA LEU A 378 -23.37 -21.21 -14.18
C LEU A 378 -24.45 -20.15 -14.03
N VAL A 379 -25.33 -20.02 -15.02
CA VAL A 379 -26.35 -18.96 -15.07
C VAL A 379 -27.72 -19.37 -14.55
N GLU A 380 -27.89 -20.60 -14.05
CA GLU A 380 -29.17 -21.15 -13.57
C GLU A 380 -29.88 -20.17 -12.59
N ASP A 381 -29.13 -19.62 -11.64
CA ASP A 381 -29.64 -18.71 -10.61
C ASP A 381 -29.69 -17.23 -11.04
N CYS A 382 -29.29 -16.91 -12.27
CA CYS A 382 -29.17 -15.53 -12.75
C CYS A 382 -30.48 -15.03 -13.37
N SER A 383 -31.50 -14.75 -12.58
CA SER A 383 -32.85 -14.39 -13.06
C SER A 383 -32.92 -13.11 -13.91
N GLN A 384 -31.97 -12.19 -13.73
CA GLN A 384 -31.89 -10.92 -14.47
C GLN A 384 -31.29 -11.08 -15.87
N LEU A 385 -30.57 -12.17 -16.13
CA LEU A 385 -29.88 -12.39 -17.40
C LEU A 385 -30.91 -12.55 -18.53
N SER A 386 -30.94 -11.57 -19.43
CA SER A 386 -31.92 -11.49 -20.52
C SER A 386 -31.31 -11.77 -21.88
N SER A 387 -30.02 -11.54 -22.06
CA SER A 387 -29.33 -11.84 -23.32
C SER A 387 -27.88 -12.23 -23.13
N ILE A 388 -27.44 -13.21 -23.93
CA ILE A 388 -26.05 -13.60 -24.11
C ILE A 388 -25.63 -13.20 -25.52
N ILE A 389 -24.46 -12.57 -25.66
CA ILE A 389 -23.93 -12.10 -26.94
C ILE A 389 -22.59 -12.80 -27.19
N CYS A 390 -22.58 -13.72 -28.15
CA CYS A 390 -21.38 -14.37 -28.64
C CYS A 390 -20.61 -13.43 -29.59
N LEU A 391 -19.31 -13.26 -29.34
CA LEU A 391 -18.46 -12.35 -30.12
C LEU A 391 -17.87 -13.00 -31.36
N ASP A 392 -18.07 -14.30 -31.53
CA ASP A 392 -17.63 -15.12 -32.65
C ASP A 392 -18.80 -15.55 -33.57
N SER A 393 -18.45 -16.08 -34.75
CA SER A 393 -19.40 -16.36 -35.85
C SER A 393 -19.88 -17.82 -35.90
N LEU A 394 -19.51 -18.68 -34.94
CA LEU A 394 -19.80 -20.12 -35.02
C LEU A 394 -20.96 -20.52 -34.12
N ILE A 395 -21.93 -21.23 -34.70
CA ILE A 395 -23.02 -21.90 -33.98
C ILE A 395 -22.81 -23.41 -34.20
N ASN A 396 -22.15 -24.09 -33.27
CA ASN A 396 -22.35 -25.53 -33.13
C ASN A 396 -23.59 -25.75 -32.24
N ASP A 397 -24.49 -26.60 -32.73
CA ASP A 397 -25.77 -27.09 -32.18
C ASP A 397 -26.43 -26.31 -31.02
N GLN A 398 -27.56 -25.67 -31.34
CA GLN A 398 -28.41 -24.86 -30.46
C GLN A 398 -29.17 -25.66 -29.38
N THR A 399 -28.51 -26.42 -28.49
CA THR A 399 -29.25 -27.30 -27.54
C THR A 399 -28.97 -27.15 -26.04
N VAL A 400 -28.12 -26.25 -25.57
CA VAL A 400 -27.78 -26.23 -24.12
C VAL A 400 -28.46 -25.10 -23.31
N LEU A 401 -28.83 -23.98 -23.93
CA LEU A 401 -29.48 -22.84 -23.25
C LEU A 401 -30.90 -22.52 -23.79
N GLY A 402 -31.32 -23.19 -24.87
CA GLY A 402 -32.51 -22.84 -25.66
C GLY A 402 -33.86 -22.99 -24.95
N ASP A 403 -33.91 -23.70 -23.82
CA ASP A 403 -35.15 -23.95 -23.08
C ASP A 403 -35.43 -22.94 -21.95
N ARG A 404 -34.54 -21.96 -21.71
CA ARG A 404 -34.76 -20.94 -20.68
C ARG A 404 -35.72 -19.85 -21.19
N PRO A 405 -36.95 -19.73 -20.67
CA PRO A 405 -37.91 -18.74 -21.17
C PRO A 405 -37.38 -17.32 -20.98
N GLY A 406 -37.34 -16.54 -22.06
CA GLY A 406 -36.97 -15.12 -22.03
C GLY A 406 -35.48 -14.80 -22.24
N LEU A 407 -34.59 -15.81 -22.25
CA LEU A 407 -33.17 -15.62 -22.57
C LEU A 407 -32.98 -15.61 -24.09
N LYS A 408 -32.34 -14.57 -24.63
CA LYS A 408 -31.98 -14.48 -26.06
C LYS A 408 -30.48 -14.66 -26.25
N ILE A 409 -30.08 -15.38 -27.30
CA ILE A 409 -28.68 -15.54 -27.68
C ILE A 409 -28.47 -14.85 -29.02
N TYR A 410 -27.47 -13.97 -29.07
CA TYR A 410 -26.99 -13.30 -30.27
C TYR A 410 -25.58 -13.78 -30.58
N ASN A 411 -25.17 -13.71 -31.83
CA ASN A 411 -23.82 -14.00 -32.30
C ASN A 411 -23.32 -12.89 -33.23
N LYS A 412 -22.08 -13.01 -33.70
CA LYS A 412 -21.46 -11.99 -34.56
C LYS A 412 -22.27 -11.65 -35.83
N LEU A 413 -22.94 -12.62 -36.45
CA LEU A 413 -23.74 -12.39 -37.66
C LEU A 413 -24.94 -11.47 -37.39
N ASP A 414 -25.44 -11.44 -36.16
CA ASP A 414 -26.58 -10.60 -35.75
C ASP A 414 -26.24 -9.10 -35.69
N PHE A 415 -24.95 -8.74 -35.64
CA PHE A 415 -24.53 -7.35 -35.48
C PHE A 415 -23.45 -6.86 -36.45
N GLU A 416 -22.73 -7.74 -37.16
CA GLU A 416 -21.67 -7.34 -38.09
C GLU A 416 -22.16 -6.53 -39.32
N HIS A 417 -23.48 -6.46 -39.53
CA HIS A 417 -24.11 -5.69 -40.59
C HIS A 417 -24.73 -4.37 -40.08
N LEU A 418 -24.70 -4.12 -38.77
CA LEU A 418 -25.24 -2.90 -38.18
C LEU A 418 -24.36 -1.68 -38.54
N PRO A 419 -24.89 -0.45 -38.41
CA PRO A 419 -24.11 0.76 -38.65
C PRO A 419 -22.83 0.78 -37.81
N SER A 420 -21.76 1.25 -38.44
CA SER A 420 -20.42 1.28 -37.87
C SER A 420 -19.92 2.69 -37.55
N ASP A 421 -20.78 3.69 -37.72
CA ASP A 421 -20.49 5.07 -37.34
C ASP A 421 -20.51 5.22 -35.81
N ASN A 422 -19.80 6.22 -35.30
CA ASN A 422 -19.80 6.49 -33.86
C ASN A 422 -21.22 6.80 -33.38
N ILE A 423 -21.60 6.16 -32.28
CA ILE A 423 -22.89 6.38 -31.64
C ILE A 423 -22.74 7.52 -30.64
N LYS A 424 -23.74 8.41 -30.58
CA LYS A 424 -23.73 9.51 -29.61
C LYS A 424 -23.58 8.97 -28.19
N SER A 425 -22.52 9.42 -27.50
CA SER A 425 -22.27 9.11 -26.10
C SER A 425 -23.45 9.53 -25.22
N ILE A 426 -23.79 8.68 -24.26
CA ILE A 426 -24.78 8.98 -23.21
C ILE A 426 -24.17 8.99 -21.81
N ASN A 427 -22.92 8.54 -21.69
CA ASN A 427 -22.17 8.53 -20.44
C ASN A 427 -21.51 9.88 -20.21
N ASP A 428 -21.46 10.28 -18.95
CA ASP A 428 -20.59 11.32 -18.45
C ASP A 428 -19.32 10.68 -17.87
N ALA A 429 -18.24 11.46 -17.74
CA ALA A 429 -17.00 10.95 -17.15
C ALA A 429 -17.14 10.46 -15.69
N THR A 430 -18.20 10.88 -14.98
CA THR A 430 -18.44 10.45 -13.59
C THR A 430 -19.23 9.15 -13.46
N ASP A 431 -19.69 8.59 -14.58
CA ASP A 431 -20.38 7.29 -14.58
C ASP A 431 -19.39 6.13 -14.34
N PRO A 432 -19.88 4.97 -13.87
CA PRO A 432 -19.09 3.76 -13.81
C PRO A 432 -18.48 3.40 -15.17
N ALA A 433 -17.19 3.07 -15.19
CA ALA A 433 -16.52 2.48 -16.33
C ALA A 433 -16.45 0.95 -16.16
N TYR A 434 -16.09 0.49 -14.97
CA TYR A 434 -15.99 -0.94 -14.71
C TYR A 434 -16.26 -1.27 -13.25
N MET A 435 -16.62 -2.53 -13.02
CA MET A 435 -16.67 -3.13 -11.71
C MET A 435 -15.79 -4.37 -11.67
N LEU A 436 -14.83 -4.39 -10.75
CA LEU A 436 -13.88 -5.48 -10.58
C LEU A 436 -14.10 -6.16 -9.23
N TYR A 437 -14.13 -7.49 -9.23
CA TYR A 437 -14.31 -8.26 -8.00
C TYR A 437 -12.99 -8.52 -7.31
N THR A 438 -12.79 -7.91 -6.13
CA THR A 438 -11.62 -8.10 -5.28
C THR A 438 -11.87 -9.21 -4.24
N SER A 439 -10.81 -9.72 -3.63
CA SER A 439 -10.92 -10.68 -2.53
C SER A 439 -11.59 -10.02 -1.31
N GLY A 440 -12.65 -10.65 -0.79
CA GLY A 440 -13.29 -10.17 0.42
C GLY A 440 -12.71 -10.79 1.67
N SER A 441 -12.48 -9.97 2.69
CA SER A 441 -12.15 -10.39 4.07
C SER A 441 -13.14 -11.40 4.67
N THR A 442 -14.38 -11.43 4.18
CA THR A 442 -15.45 -12.36 4.58
C THR A 442 -15.46 -13.66 3.75
N GLY A 443 -14.49 -13.84 2.84
CA GLY A 443 -14.41 -14.96 1.91
C GLY A 443 -15.19 -14.77 0.60
N LEU A 444 -16.19 -13.89 0.56
CA LEU A 444 -16.95 -13.57 -0.66
C LEU A 444 -16.36 -12.37 -1.40
N PRO A 445 -16.15 -12.45 -2.73
CA PRO A 445 -15.63 -11.32 -3.52
C PRO A 445 -16.49 -10.06 -3.43
N LYS A 446 -15.89 -8.88 -3.59
CA LYS A 446 -16.60 -7.59 -3.53
C LYS A 446 -16.40 -6.83 -4.85
N GLY A 447 -17.47 -6.37 -5.49
CA GLY A 447 -17.37 -5.58 -6.72
C GLY A 447 -16.99 -4.13 -6.41
N ALA A 448 -15.73 -3.75 -6.61
CA ALA A 448 -15.25 -2.37 -6.53
C ALA A 448 -15.61 -1.62 -7.81
N ILE A 449 -16.26 -0.46 -7.69
CA ILE A 449 -16.77 0.32 -8.83
C ILE A 449 -15.82 1.48 -9.11
N VAL A 450 -15.27 1.54 -10.32
CA VAL A 450 -14.42 2.64 -10.79
C VAL A 450 -15.14 3.42 -11.90
N ARG A 451 -14.91 4.73 -11.90
CA ARG A 451 -15.50 5.69 -12.85
C ARG A 451 -14.58 5.96 -14.03
N HIS A 452 -15.14 6.49 -15.12
CA HIS A 452 -14.34 6.90 -16.29
C HIS A 452 -13.28 7.95 -15.93
N ASP A 453 -13.64 8.98 -15.15
CA ASP A 453 -12.73 10.08 -14.76
C ASP A 453 -11.51 9.59 -13.97
N GLY A 454 -11.71 8.67 -13.01
CA GLY A 454 -10.63 8.04 -12.25
C GLY A 454 -9.68 7.23 -13.14
N ALA A 455 -10.23 6.40 -14.02
CA ALA A 455 -9.45 5.57 -14.95
C ALA A 455 -8.68 6.43 -15.98
N ILE A 456 -9.29 7.50 -16.50
CA ILE A 456 -8.63 8.45 -17.40
C ILE A 456 -7.50 9.17 -16.68
N ASN A 457 -7.74 9.62 -15.43
CA ASN A 457 -6.69 10.27 -14.65
C ASN A 457 -5.48 9.36 -14.45
N HIS A 458 -5.70 8.08 -14.13
CA HIS A 458 -4.63 7.09 -14.02
C HIS A 458 -3.82 7.02 -15.33
N ILE A 459 -4.48 6.77 -16.46
CA ILE A 459 -3.84 6.62 -17.77
C ILE A 459 -3.02 7.87 -18.14
N TYR A 460 -3.59 9.07 -18.00
CA TYR A 460 -2.89 10.32 -18.33
C TYR A 460 -1.75 10.63 -17.35
N ALA A 461 -1.89 10.28 -16.08
CA ALA A 461 -0.79 10.39 -15.12
C ALA A 461 0.40 9.48 -15.48
N GLN A 462 0.13 8.29 -15.99
CA GLN A 462 1.17 7.39 -16.49
C GLN A 462 1.85 7.95 -17.75
N PHE A 463 1.08 8.53 -18.69
CA PHE A 463 1.67 9.21 -19.85
C PHE A 463 2.64 10.31 -19.45
N ASP A 464 2.22 11.17 -18.51
CA ASP A 464 3.02 12.30 -18.05
C ASP A 464 4.30 11.85 -17.33
N GLU A 465 4.21 10.90 -16.40
CA GLU A 465 5.39 10.50 -15.61
C GLU A 465 6.36 9.64 -16.41
N LEU A 466 5.86 8.69 -17.20
CA LEU A 466 6.69 7.79 -18.00
C LEU A 466 7.06 8.39 -19.36
N GLN A 467 6.58 9.61 -19.66
CA GLN A 467 6.82 10.35 -20.90
C GLN A 467 6.44 9.52 -22.12
N LEU A 468 5.26 8.90 -22.06
CA LEU A 468 4.75 8.05 -23.14
C LEU A 468 4.23 8.93 -24.28
N THR A 469 4.38 8.44 -25.50
CA THR A 469 4.04 9.12 -26.76
C THR A 469 3.34 8.12 -27.69
N GLU A 470 3.06 8.49 -28.93
CA GLU A 470 2.48 7.59 -29.93
C GLU A 470 3.34 6.34 -30.25
N GLU A 471 4.63 6.32 -29.89
CA GLU A 471 5.49 5.12 -29.97
C GLU A 471 5.11 4.03 -28.95
N PHE A 472 4.21 4.36 -28.01
CA PHE A 472 3.83 3.49 -26.91
C PHE A 472 3.27 2.16 -27.39
N CYS A 473 4.05 1.11 -27.19
CA CYS A 473 3.70 -0.29 -27.43
C CYS A 473 3.65 -1.02 -26.10
N PHE A 474 2.47 -1.50 -25.72
CA PHE A 474 2.23 -2.07 -24.41
C PHE A 474 1.78 -3.53 -24.47
N LEU A 475 2.39 -4.38 -23.64
CA LEU A 475 1.99 -5.77 -23.48
C LEU A 475 0.79 -5.89 -22.52
N GLN A 476 -0.32 -6.41 -23.02
CA GLN A 476 -1.45 -6.83 -22.21
C GLN A 476 -1.19 -8.25 -21.70
N SER A 477 -0.67 -8.32 -20.48
CA SER A 477 -0.19 -9.53 -19.80
C SER A 477 -1.04 -9.93 -18.60
N ALA A 478 -1.76 -8.97 -18.01
CA ALA A 478 -2.53 -9.17 -16.78
C ALA A 478 -3.84 -9.93 -17.06
N PRO A 479 -4.33 -10.75 -16.11
CA PRO A 479 -5.66 -11.35 -16.22
C PRO A 479 -6.73 -10.27 -16.39
N SER A 480 -7.71 -10.46 -17.28
CA SER A 480 -8.71 -9.43 -17.60
C SER A 480 -9.63 -9.03 -16.44
N SER A 481 -9.56 -9.78 -15.34
CA SER A 481 -10.30 -9.61 -14.11
C SER A 481 -9.56 -8.77 -13.05
N THR A 482 -8.40 -8.19 -13.41
CA THR A 482 -7.64 -7.25 -12.57
C THR A 482 -7.66 -5.83 -13.16
N ASP A 483 -7.47 -4.83 -12.31
CA ASP A 483 -7.34 -3.42 -12.66
C ASP A 483 -6.14 -3.14 -13.57
N ILE A 484 -5.00 -3.80 -13.32
CA ILE A 484 -3.81 -3.76 -14.18
C ILE A 484 -4.18 -3.98 -15.66
N SER A 485 -5.12 -4.89 -15.96
CA SER A 485 -5.52 -5.17 -17.33
C SER A 485 -6.21 -3.99 -18.02
N VAL A 486 -6.91 -3.14 -17.26
CA VAL A 486 -7.70 -2.00 -17.76
C VAL A 486 -6.78 -1.04 -18.52
N TRP A 487 -5.68 -0.61 -17.88
CA TRP A 487 -4.78 0.35 -18.50
C TRP A 487 -3.93 -0.32 -19.59
N GLN A 488 -3.58 -1.61 -19.42
CA GLN A 488 -2.93 -2.40 -20.48
C GLN A 488 -3.76 -2.49 -21.76
N PHE A 489 -5.08 -2.63 -21.65
CA PHE A 489 -5.97 -2.62 -22.80
C PHE A 489 -6.13 -1.22 -23.41
N LEU A 490 -6.35 -0.21 -22.56
CA LEU A 490 -6.91 1.07 -23.00
C LEU A 490 -5.88 2.17 -23.21
N ALA A 491 -4.78 2.19 -22.45
CA ALA A 491 -3.85 3.31 -22.47
C ALA A 491 -3.24 3.56 -23.86
N PRO A 492 -2.73 2.56 -24.61
CA PRO A 492 -2.20 2.81 -25.94
C PRO A 492 -3.23 3.47 -26.88
N LEU A 493 -4.51 3.10 -26.73
CA LEU A 493 -5.62 3.60 -27.56
C LEU A 493 -5.95 5.09 -27.36
N LEU A 494 -5.46 5.71 -26.28
CA LEU A 494 -5.73 7.11 -25.97
C LEU A 494 -4.61 8.07 -26.41
N ILE A 495 -3.50 7.54 -26.96
CA ILE A 495 -2.34 8.33 -27.40
C ILE A 495 -1.82 7.91 -28.79
N GLY A 496 -2.50 7.00 -29.48
CA GLY A 496 -2.12 6.55 -30.83
C GLY A 496 -1.13 5.39 -30.84
N GLY A 497 -0.87 4.79 -29.69
CA GLY A 497 0.00 3.63 -29.49
C GLY A 497 -0.64 2.30 -29.92
N LYS A 498 0.01 1.19 -29.53
CA LYS A 498 -0.37 -0.19 -29.86
C LYS A 498 -0.46 -1.08 -28.61
N THR A 499 -1.57 -1.79 -28.45
CA THR A 499 -1.73 -2.85 -27.44
C THR A 499 -1.39 -4.22 -28.04
N VAL A 500 -0.56 -5.01 -27.37
CA VAL A 500 -0.21 -6.39 -27.77
C VAL A 500 -0.76 -7.35 -26.74
N ILE A 501 -1.80 -8.08 -27.10
CA ILE A 501 -2.46 -9.06 -26.22
C ILE A 501 -1.76 -10.41 -26.37
N VAL A 502 -1.51 -11.06 -25.25
CA VAL A 502 -0.92 -12.40 -25.19
C VAL A 502 -1.70 -13.30 -24.26
N ASP A 503 -1.79 -14.59 -24.57
CA ASP A 503 -2.43 -15.57 -23.69
C ASP A 503 -1.64 -15.80 -22.38
N VAL A 504 -2.24 -16.53 -21.44
CA VAL A 504 -1.66 -16.79 -20.11
C VAL A 504 -0.38 -17.65 -20.20
N GLU A 505 -0.34 -18.61 -21.13
CA GLU A 505 0.80 -19.51 -21.31
C GLU A 505 2.03 -18.74 -21.82
N THR A 506 1.84 -17.86 -22.79
CA THR A 506 2.88 -17.00 -23.34
C THR A 506 3.51 -16.10 -22.27
N VAL A 507 2.71 -15.56 -21.35
CA VAL A 507 3.19 -14.74 -20.23
C VAL A 507 3.93 -15.59 -19.19
N ALA A 508 3.44 -16.81 -18.91
CA ALA A 508 4.00 -17.69 -17.89
C ALA A 508 5.33 -18.34 -18.28
N ILE A 509 5.64 -18.42 -19.59
CA ILE A 509 6.87 -19.05 -20.10
C ILE A 509 7.90 -17.96 -20.46
N PRO A 510 9.03 -17.83 -19.71
CA PRO A 510 9.99 -16.75 -19.91
C PRO A 510 10.56 -16.62 -21.34
N ASP A 511 10.84 -17.74 -22.01
CA ASP A 511 11.30 -17.76 -23.41
C ASP A 511 10.25 -17.15 -24.37
N LYS A 512 8.98 -17.53 -24.20
CA LYS A 512 7.88 -17.00 -25.02
C LYS A 512 7.67 -15.51 -24.74
N LEU A 513 7.67 -15.11 -23.47
CA LEU A 513 7.54 -13.71 -23.07
C LEU A 513 8.67 -12.87 -23.68
N LEU A 514 9.93 -13.27 -23.53
CA LEU A 514 11.08 -12.57 -24.09
C LEU A 514 10.97 -12.41 -25.61
N LYS A 515 10.58 -13.47 -26.32
CA LYS A 515 10.36 -13.42 -27.78
C LYS A 515 9.28 -12.42 -28.17
N VAL A 516 8.18 -12.34 -27.42
CA VAL A 516 7.14 -11.32 -27.69
C VAL A 516 7.66 -9.92 -27.44
N LEU A 517 8.36 -9.68 -26.32
CA LEU A 517 8.95 -8.37 -26.01
C LEU A 517 9.83 -7.86 -27.16
N GLN A 518 10.63 -8.76 -27.75
CA GLN A 518 11.53 -8.46 -28.87
C GLN A 518 10.77 -8.27 -30.20
N SER A 519 9.98 -9.27 -30.61
CA SER A 519 9.34 -9.31 -31.93
C SER A 519 8.26 -8.26 -32.12
N GLU A 520 7.49 -7.94 -31.08
CA GLU A 520 6.44 -6.93 -31.13
C GLU A 520 6.91 -5.53 -30.74
N LYS A 521 8.22 -5.40 -30.43
CA LYS A 521 8.89 -4.14 -30.07
C LYS A 521 8.20 -3.45 -28.89
N ILE A 522 7.98 -4.22 -27.83
CA ILE A 522 7.32 -3.73 -26.63
C ILE A 522 8.16 -2.62 -25.99
N THR A 523 7.51 -1.50 -25.64
CA THR A 523 8.16 -0.33 -25.02
C THR A 523 7.93 -0.23 -23.53
N VAL A 524 6.83 -0.79 -23.04
CA VAL A 524 6.50 -0.91 -21.62
C VAL A 524 6.03 -2.33 -21.38
N VAL A 525 6.49 -2.94 -20.30
CA VAL A 525 5.93 -4.19 -19.81
C VAL A 525 5.67 -4.03 -18.32
N GLU A 526 4.58 -4.61 -17.88
CA GLU A 526 4.19 -4.61 -16.47
C GLU A 526 3.87 -6.04 -16.05
N LEU A 527 4.48 -6.45 -14.93
CA LEU A 527 4.42 -7.81 -14.42
C LEU A 527 4.29 -7.80 -12.90
N VAL A 528 3.68 -8.85 -12.36
CA VAL A 528 3.78 -9.14 -10.91
C VAL A 528 5.19 -9.66 -10.59
N PRO A 529 5.68 -9.53 -9.34
CA PRO A 529 7.03 -9.96 -8.98
C PRO A 529 7.38 -11.39 -9.39
N ALA A 530 6.45 -12.34 -9.27
CA ALA A 530 6.70 -13.73 -9.67
C ALA A 530 7.07 -13.88 -11.15
N LEU A 531 6.36 -13.20 -12.05
CA LEU A 531 6.64 -13.23 -13.50
C LEU A 531 7.92 -12.45 -13.84
N PHE A 532 8.14 -11.31 -13.19
CA PHE A 532 9.37 -10.55 -13.31
C PHE A 532 10.60 -11.37 -12.88
N GLY A 533 10.51 -12.07 -11.75
CA GLY A 533 11.56 -12.95 -11.25
C GLY A 533 11.91 -14.08 -12.23
N GLY A 534 10.90 -14.73 -12.80
CA GLY A 534 11.08 -15.78 -13.81
C GLY A 534 11.76 -15.26 -15.08
N LEU A 535 11.34 -14.10 -15.60
CA LEU A 535 11.98 -13.46 -16.75
C LEU A 535 13.43 -13.05 -16.44
N LEU A 536 13.67 -12.49 -15.26
CA LEU A 536 14.99 -12.04 -14.80
C LEU A 536 15.96 -13.22 -14.62
N GLU A 537 15.50 -14.32 -14.05
CA GLU A 537 16.33 -15.53 -13.89
C GLU A 537 16.68 -16.12 -15.25
N TYR A 538 15.70 -16.26 -16.14
CA TYR A 538 15.92 -16.78 -17.48
C TYR A 538 16.91 -15.92 -18.29
N THR A 539 16.68 -14.60 -18.38
CA THR A 539 17.55 -13.68 -19.12
C THR A 539 18.96 -13.55 -18.53
N PHE A 540 19.14 -13.82 -17.24
CA PHE A 540 20.46 -13.82 -16.62
C PHE A 540 21.37 -14.94 -17.17
N HIS A 541 20.79 -16.05 -17.62
CA HIS A 541 21.52 -17.21 -18.14
C HIS A 541 21.77 -17.17 -19.66
N LEU A 542 21.17 -16.21 -20.37
CA LEU A 542 21.34 -16.04 -21.81
C LEU A 542 22.58 -15.22 -22.17
N GLU A 543 23.09 -15.42 -23.38
CA GLU A 543 24.12 -14.54 -23.93
C GLU A 543 23.56 -13.12 -24.15
N ILE A 544 24.45 -12.13 -24.17
CA ILE A 544 24.03 -10.71 -24.24
C ILE A 544 23.15 -10.46 -25.46
N GLN A 545 23.50 -11.01 -26.62
CA GLN A 545 22.76 -10.81 -27.88
C GLN A 545 21.36 -11.45 -27.85
N GLU A 546 21.18 -12.55 -27.12
CA GLU A 546 19.90 -13.28 -27.07
C GLU A 546 18.87 -12.59 -26.17
N ARG A 547 19.35 -11.84 -25.18
CA ARG A 547 18.51 -11.17 -24.18
C ARG A 547 18.29 -9.69 -24.41
N GLU A 548 18.74 -9.14 -25.54
CA GLU A 548 18.59 -7.72 -25.84
C GLU A 548 17.11 -7.31 -25.91
N LEU A 549 16.80 -6.13 -25.37
CA LEU A 549 15.46 -5.53 -25.36
C LEU A 549 15.55 -4.08 -25.86
N PRO A 550 15.95 -3.85 -27.13
CA PRO A 550 16.33 -2.52 -27.64
C PRO A 550 15.18 -1.50 -27.67
N HIS A 551 13.93 -1.96 -27.58
CA HIS A 551 12.74 -1.11 -27.62
C HIS A 551 12.12 -0.88 -26.23
N LEU A 552 12.43 -1.72 -25.25
CA LEU A 552 11.82 -1.64 -23.92
C LEU A 552 12.41 -0.45 -23.15
N LYS A 553 11.56 0.50 -22.77
CA LYS A 553 11.92 1.70 -22.01
C LYS A 553 11.62 1.53 -20.51
N TRP A 554 10.53 0.84 -20.19
CA TRP A 554 10.02 0.72 -18.82
C TRP A 554 9.66 -0.72 -18.46
N MET A 555 10.22 -1.20 -17.34
CA MET A 555 9.81 -2.43 -16.65
C MET A 555 9.02 -2.04 -15.40
N MET A 556 7.72 -2.27 -15.39
CA MET A 556 6.87 -2.01 -14.23
C MET A 556 6.68 -3.30 -13.43
N VAL A 557 6.83 -3.20 -12.11
CA VAL A 557 6.59 -4.32 -11.19
C VAL A 557 5.55 -3.88 -10.17
N VAL A 558 4.40 -4.56 -10.15
CA VAL A 558 3.19 -4.09 -9.46
C VAL A 558 2.45 -5.25 -8.79
N GLY A 559 1.61 -4.94 -7.80
CA GLY A 559 0.70 -5.88 -7.13
C GLY A 559 1.25 -6.51 -5.85
N GLU A 560 2.57 -6.62 -5.72
CA GLU A 560 3.23 -7.14 -4.51
C GLU A 560 4.59 -6.44 -4.30
N PRO A 561 5.14 -6.43 -3.07
CA PRO A 561 6.47 -5.87 -2.82
C PRO A 561 7.56 -6.56 -3.64
N VAL A 562 8.26 -5.81 -4.49
CA VAL A 562 9.42 -6.30 -5.25
C VAL A 562 10.69 -6.31 -4.39
N SER A 563 11.53 -7.33 -4.58
CA SER A 563 12.82 -7.44 -3.89
C SER A 563 13.83 -6.42 -4.41
N VAL A 564 14.54 -5.75 -3.47
CA VAL A 564 15.71 -4.90 -3.77
C VAL A 564 16.77 -5.66 -4.58
N SER A 565 17.02 -6.94 -4.25
CA SER A 565 18.04 -7.73 -4.94
C SER A 565 17.68 -7.99 -6.40
N TRP A 566 16.40 -8.17 -6.72
CA TRP A 566 15.94 -8.36 -8.09
C TRP A 566 15.98 -7.07 -8.89
N VAL A 567 15.59 -5.95 -8.30
CA VAL A 567 15.72 -4.62 -8.95
C VAL A 567 17.19 -4.33 -9.27
N ASN A 568 18.10 -4.55 -8.32
CA ASN A 568 19.53 -4.35 -8.54
C ASN A 568 20.08 -5.29 -9.64
N LYS A 569 19.67 -6.56 -9.64
CA LYS A 569 20.08 -7.53 -10.67
C LYS A 569 19.54 -7.16 -12.05
N TRP A 570 18.30 -6.66 -12.15
CA TRP A 570 17.76 -6.14 -13.40
C TRP A 570 18.58 -4.98 -13.93
N LEU A 571 18.86 -3.97 -13.10
CA LEU A 571 19.65 -2.80 -13.52
C LEU A 571 21.10 -3.16 -13.87
N GLN A 572 21.62 -4.28 -13.36
CA GLN A 572 22.91 -4.82 -13.78
C GLN A 572 22.86 -5.42 -15.21
N ILE A 573 21.76 -6.07 -15.58
CA ILE A 573 21.58 -6.68 -16.91
C ILE A 573 21.14 -5.64 -17.95
N TYR A 574 20.25 -4.74 -17.54
CA TYR A 574 19.56 -3.75 -18.38
C TYR A 574 19.70 -2.33 -17.80
N PRO A 575 20.91 -1.73 -17.81
CA PRO A 575 21.17 -0.44 -17.16
C PRO A 575 20.35 0.72 -17.73
N GLU A 576 19.94 0.64 -19.00
CA GLU A 576 19.14 1.68 -19.66
C GLU A 576 17.63 1.50 -19.49
N ILE A 577 17.17 0.33 -19.03
CA ILE A 577 15.74 0.02 -18.86
C ILE A 577 15.36 0.23 -17.40
N LYS A 578 14.72 1.37 -17.14
CA LYS A 578 14.32 1.78 -15.80
C LYS A 578 13.21 0.88 -15.26
N ILE A 579 13.21 0.70 -13.94
CA ILE A 579 12.13 0.00 -13.24
C ILE A 579 11.15 1.02 -12.66
N VAL A 580 9.86 0.71 -12.72
CA VAL A 580 8.81 1.41 -11.96
C VAL A 580 8.26 0.44 -10.94
N ASN A 581 8.37 0.78 -9.66
CA ASN A 581 7.62 0.10 -8.61
C ASN A 581 6.36 0.91 -8.36
N ALA A 582 5.20 0.35 -8.69
CA ALA A 582 3.93 1.03 -8.52
C ALA A 582 3.03 0.28 -7.54
N TYR A 583 2.08 1.01 -6.97
CA TYR A 583 1.14 0.49 -5.99
C TYR A 583 -0.17 1.23 -6.13
N GLY A 584 -1.25 0.47 -6.19
CA GLY A 584 -2.56 0.97 -5.81
C GLY A 584 -3.62 -0.12 -5.73
N PRO A 585 -4.73 0.19 -5.02
CA PRO A 585 -5.86 -0.69 -4.88
C PRO A 585 -6.90 -0.44 -5.99
N THR A 586 -7.62 -1.50 -6.35
CA THR A 586 -8.72 -1.45 -7.32
C THR A 586 -9.76 -0.36 -7.03
N GLU A 587 -10.02 -0.09 -5.76
CA GLU A 587 -10.95 0.93 -5.29
C GLU A 587 -10.54 2.38 -5.60
N ALA A 588 -9.30 2.60 -6.05
CA ALA A 588 -8.74 3.92 -6.35
C ALA A 588 -8.19 4.06 -7.78
N ALA A 589 -8.74 3.26 -8.72
CA ALA A 589 -8.42 3.28 -10.15
C ALA A 589 -6.96 2.88 -10.46
N ASP A 590 -6.63 1.62 -10.13
CA ASP A 590 -5.33 1.00 -10.39
C ASP A 590 -4.21 1.62 -9.54
N ASP A 591 -3.07 2.01 -10.11
CA ASP A 591 -1.98 2.60 -9.35
C ASP A 591 -2.32 3.99 -8.78
N ILE A 592 -1.99 4.19 -7.50
CA ILE A 592 -2.11 5.50 -6.84
C ILE A 592 -0.76 6.13 -6.53
N THR A 593 0.32 5.34 -6.53
CA THR A 593 1.69 5.79 -6.32
C THR A 593 2.66 5.10 -7.26
N GLN A 594 3.77 5.78 -7.56
CA GLN A 594 4.89 5.17 -8.29
C GLN A 594 6.25 5.67 -7.82
N PHE A 595 7.24 4.77 -7.93
CA PHE A 595 8.65 5.02 -7.71
C PHE A 595 9.48 4.58 -8.91
N ILE A 596 10.11 5.53 -9.59
CA ILE A 596 11.04 5.23 -10.69
C ILE A 596 12.43 4.93 -10.12
N VAL A 597 12.90 3.71 -10.37
CA VAL A 597 14.25 3.27 -10.02
C VAL A 597 15.14 3.39 -11.26
N ASN A 598 16.12 4.28 -11.17
CA ASN A 598 17.12 4.53 -12.20
C ASN A 598 18.55 4.16 -11.78
N GLN A 599 18.75 3.75 -10.52
CA GLN A 599 20.03 3.35 -9.97
C GLN A 599 19.82 2.21 -8.96
N PRO A 600 20.78 1.28 -8.84
CA PRO A 600 20.73 0.24 -7.82
C PRO A 600 20.65 0.82 -6.41
N PHE A 601 19.90 0.15 -5.54
CA PHE A 601 19.89 0.46 -4.11
C PHE A 601 21.13 -0.11 -3.42
N GLY A 602 21.47 0.43 -2.25
CA GLY A 602 22.49 -0.17 -1.38
C GLY A 602 22.07 -1.57 -0.92
N GLU A 603 23.05 -2.47 -0.73
CA GLU A 603 22.82 -3.88 -0.39
C GLU A 603 21.95 -4.11 0.84
N ASN A 604 21.97 -3.18 1.80
CA ASN A 604 21.23 -3.28 3.06
C ASN A 604 19.86 -2.60 3.00
N GLN A 605 19.46 -2.01 1.87
CA GLN A 605 18.13 -1.43 1.70
C GLN A 605 17.08 -2.53 1.90
N ARG A 606 16.10 -2.26 2.77
CA ARG A 606 15.11 -3.28 3.17
C ARG A 606 14.01 -3.48 2.13
N THR A 607 13.50 -2.39 1.57
CA THR A 607 12.35 -2.38 0.68
C THR A 607 12.56 -1.42 -0.49
N VAL A 608 11.87 -1.68 -1.59
CA VAL A 608 11.71 -0.73 -2.69
C VAL A 608 10.51 0.16 -2.35
N PRO A 609 10.66 1.50 -2.27
CA PRO A 609 9.53 2.39 -1.97
C PRO A 609 8.43 2.30 -3.03
N ILE A 610 7.17 2.50 -2.64
CA ILE A 610 6.04 2.68 -3.58
C ILE A 610 5.99 4.09 -4.18
N GLY A 611 6.77 5.02 -3.61
CA GLY A 611 7.07 6.32 -4.19
C GLY A 611 6.07 7.41 -3.84
N LYS A 612 5.68 8.21 -4.83
CA LYS A 612 4.87 9.43 -4.66
C LYS A 612 3.50 9.27 -5.32
N PRO A 613 2.47 10.00 -4.86
CA PRO A 613 1.14 9.94 -5.47
C PRO A 613 1.16 10.34 -6.95
N LEU A 614 0.37 9.63 -7.76
CA LEU A 614 0.03 10.05 -9.12
C LEU A 614 -0.70 11.38 -9.11
N ALA A 615 -0.79 12.01 -10.28
CA ALA A 615 -1.42 13.30 -10.40
C ALA A 615 -2.89 13.27 -9.97
N ASN A 616 -3.36 14.36 -9.37
CA ASN A 616 -4.72 14.56 -8.85
C ASN A 616 -5.15 13.60 -7.71
N LEU A 617 -4.20 12.87 -7.13
CA LEU A 617 -4.38 12.06 -5.92
C LEU A 617 -3.63 12.70 -4.75
N ASN A 618 -4.15 12.45 -3.54
CA ASN A 618 -3.46 12.77 -2.30
C ASN A 618 -3.33 11.50 -1.46
N LEU A 619 -2.13 11.25 -0.94
CA LEU A 619 -1.82 10.16 -0.02
C LEU A 619 -1.69 10.67 1.41
N TYR A 620 -2.13 9.84 2.34
CA TYR A 620 -2.02 10.05 3.78
C TYR A 620 -1.62 8.75 4.45
N ILE A 621 -0.80 8.86 5.51
CA ILE A 621 -0.51 7.77 6.43
C ILE A 621 -1.21 8.11 7.74
N LEU A 622 -2.24 7.34 8.08
CA LEU A 622 -3.16 7.66 9.17
C LEU A 622 -3.13 6.59 10.27
N ASP A 623 -3.42 7.00 11.49
CA ASP A 623 -3.73 6.07 12.57
C ASP A 623 -5.21 5.66 12.58
N GLU A 624 -5.57 4.77 13.51
CA GLU A 624 -6.94 4.25 13.66
C GLU A 624 -7.97 5.35 13.98
N GLN A 625 -7.53 6.53 14.41
CA GLN A 625 -8.37 7.70 14.72
C GLN A 625 -8.36 8.73 13.57
N MET A 626 -7.88 8.36 12.38
CA MET A 626 -7.77 9.21 11.19
C MET A 626 -6.86 10.44 11.41
N GLN A 627 -5.90 10.36 12.33
CA GLN A 627 -4.88 11.41 12.54
C GLN A 627 -3.67 11.17 11.64
N LEU A 628 -3.06 12.26 11.15
CA LEU A 628 -1.80 12.18 10.40
C LEU A 628 -0.68 11.63 11.27
N LEU A 629 0.11 10.72 10.72
CA LEU A 629 1.31 10.21 11.36
C LEU A 629 2.57 10.92 10.85
N PRO A 630 3.60 11.06 11.70
CA PRO A 630 4.87 11.65 11.29
C PRO A 630 5.62 10.72 10.35
N ILE A 631 6.56 11.26 9.58
CA ILE A 631 7.45 10.46 8.73
C ILE A 631 8.20 9.43 9.59
N GLY A 632 8.19 8.17 9.14
CA GLY A 632 8.82 7.03 9.80
C GLY A 632 7.91 6.28 10.79
N ALA A 633 6.72 6.82 11.10
CA ALA A 633 5.70 6.10 11.85
C ALA A 633 4.82 5.29 10.89
N PRO A 634 4.67 3.97 11.10
CA PRO A 634 3.84 3.14 10.25
C PRO A 634 2.35 3.39 10.51
N GLY A 635 1.57 3.46 9.45
CA GLY A 635 0.12 3.69 9.52
C GLY A 635 -0.62 3.15 8.31
N GLU A 636 -1.94 3.26 8.35
CA GLU A 636 -2.78 2.86 7.23
C GLU A 636 -2.59 3.83 6.06
N ILE A 637 -2.28 3.29 4.88
CA ILE A 637 -2.23 4.05 3.64
C ILE A 637 -3.66 4.44 3.28
N CYS A 638 -3.87 5.72 3.03
CA CYS A 638 -5.17 6.30 2.70
C CYS A 638 -5.02 7.20 1.49
N VAL A 639 -5.99 7.14 0.58
CA VAL A 639 -5.97 7.91 -0.67
C VAL A 639 -7.24 8.72 -0.85
N SER A 640 -7.10 9.96 -1.31
CA SER A 640 -8.22 10.79 -1.79
C SER A 640 -7.92 11.34 -3.16
N GLY A 641 -8.94 11.87 -3.83
CA GLY A 641 -8.79 12.49 -5.15
C GLY A 641 -9.59 11.76 -6.21
N ILE A 642 -9.33 12.11 -7.47
CA ILE A 642 -10.18 11.73 -8.59
C ILE A 642 -10.26 10.20 -8.82
N GLY A 643 -9.17 9.47 -8.52
CA GLY A 643 -9.11 8.02 -8.66
C GLY A 643 -10.01 7.23 -7.71
N VAL A 644 -10.40 7.82 -6.56
CA VAL A 644 -11.29 7.13 -5.59
C VAL A 644 -12.62 6.79 -6.26
N GLY A 645 -12.95 5.49 -6.24
CA GLY A 645 -14.12 4.89 -6.88
C GLY A 645 -15.46 5.25 -6.20
N ALA A 646 -16.52 4.59 -6.67
CA ALA A 646 -17.89 4.84 -6.21
C ALA A 646 -18.30 3.99 -4.99
N GLY A 647 -17.42 3.12 -4.51
CA GLY A 647 -17.69 2.17 -3.42
C GLY A 647 -17.82 0.73 -3.91
N TYR A 648 -18.43 -0.11 -3.07
CA TYR A 648 -18.66 -1.52 -3.36
C TYR A 648 -20.11 -1.78 -3.78
N TRP A 649 -20.29 -2.49 -4.88
CA TRP A 649 -21.60 -2.90 -5.39
C TRP A 649 -22.40 -3.66 -4.35
N LYS A 650 -23.60 -3.16 -4.05
CA LYS A 650 -24.56 -3.72 -3.08
C LYS A 650 -23.97 -4.03 -1.71
N ASN A 651 -22.93 -3.30 -1.29
CA ASN A 651 -22.30 -3.47 0.01
C ASN A 651 -22.06 -2.11 0.68
N GLN A 652 -23.17 -1.47 1.08
CA GLN A 652 -23.13 -0.14 1.70
C GLN A 652 -22.39 -0.14 3.04
N GLU A 653 -22.49 -1.22 3.82
CA GLU A 653 -21.78 -1.35 5.09
C GLU A 653 -20.27 -1.28 4.89
N LYS A 654 -19.71 -2.13 4.01
CA LYS A 654 -18.27 -2.09 3.73
C LYS A 654 -17.86 -0.81 3.01
N THR A 655 -18.74 -0.25 2.18
CA THR A 655 -18.50 1.06 1.53
C THR A 655 -18.32 2.15 2.59
N ASN A 656 -19.22 2.26 3.56
CA ASN A 656 -19.13 3.28 4.61
C ASN A 656 -17.92 3.09 5.53
N LEU A 657 -17.43 1.85 5.70
CA LEU A 657 -16.24 1.55 6.50
C LEU A 657 -14.93 1.90 5.78
N SER A 658 -14.88 1.78 4.45
CA SER A 658 -13.66 1.97 3.66
C SER A 658 -13.60 3.30 2.92
N PHE A 659 -14.73 3.90 2.56
CA PHE A 659 -14.84 5.18 1.85
C PHE A 659 -15.44 6.22 2.80
N VAL A 660 -14.58 6.96 3.48
CA VAL A 660 -14.96 7.87 4.57
C VAL A 660 -14.81 9.33 4.14
N PRO A 661 -15.59 10.28 4.71
CA PRO A 661 -15.40 11.69 4.44
C PRO A 661 -13.96 12.14 4.70
N ASN A 662 -13.40 12.92 3.78
CA ASN A 662 -12.04 13.43 3.93
C ASN A 662 -12.00 14.55 5.00
N PRO A 663 -11.28 14.36 6.13
CA PRO A 663 -11.21 15.38 7.17
C PRO A 663 -10.21 16.50 6.82
N PHE A 664 -9.40 16.32 5.76
CA PHE A 664 -8.33 17.26 5.41
C PHE A 664 -8.78 18.23 4.32
N PRO A 665 -8.81 19.55 4.60
CA PRO A 665 -9.18 20.54 3.60
C PRO A 665 -8.09 20.63 2.54
N ASP A 666 -8.47 20.62 1.26
CA ASP A 666 -7.55 20.95 0.17
C ASP A 666 -8.25 21.80 -0.88
N ALA A 667 -7.92 23.10 -0.87
CA ALA A 667 -8.46 24.09 -1.79
C ALA A 667 -8.00 23.92 -3.25
N ARG A 668 -7.08 22.97 -3.53
CA ARG A 668 -6.56 22.68 -4.87
C ARG A 668 -7.23 21.46 -5.51
N LYS A 669 -8.13 20.77 -4.80
CA LYS A 669 -8.85 19.60 -5.31
C LYS A 669 -9.74 20.00 -6.48
N LYS A 670 -9.47 19.42 -7.65
CA LYS A 670 -10.33 19.46 -8.83
C LYS A 670 -11.17 18.18 -8.87
N LEU A 671 -12.20 18.12 -8.03
CA LEU A 671 -13.24 17.09 -8.16
C LEU A 671 -14.41 17.68 -8.95
N PRO A 672 -15.06 16.90 -9.83
CA PRO A 672 -16.31 17.32 -10.46
C PRO A 672 -17.37 17.68 -9.41
N PRO A 673 -18.28 18.66 -9.66
CA PRO A 673 -19.22 19.17 -8.65
C PRO A 673 -20.14 18.12 -7.99
N ASN A 674 -20.39 17.01 -8.67
CA ASN A 674 -21.21 15.90 -8.21
C ASN A 674 -20.42 14.84 -7.43
N ARG A 675 -19.10 15.00 -7.24
CA ARG A 675 -18.29 14.07 -6.46
C ARG A 675 -18.09 14.54 -5.03
N GLN A 676 -18.28 13.61 -4.10
CA GLN A 676 -17.88 13.80 -2.71
C GLN A 676 -16.36 13.67 -2.57
N ASP A 677 -15.79 14.43 -1.65
CA ASP A 677 -14.38 14.31 -1.25
C ASP A 677 -14.26 13.21 -0.19
N LEU A 678 -13.87 12.03 -0.66
CA LEU A 678 -13.73 10.83 0.17
C LEU A 678 -12.26 10.42 0.26
N ILE A 679 -11.91 9.83 1.41
CA ILE A 679 -10.72 9.00 1.58
C ILE A 679 -11.14 7.54 1.42
N TYR A 680 -10.41 6.81 0.58
CA TYR A 680 -10.38 5.36 0.61
C TYR A 680 -9.28 4.88 1.55
N LYS A 681 -9.68 4.05 2.51
CA LYS A 681 -8.83 3.36 3.46
C LYS A 681 -8.40 2.01 2.87
N THR A 682 -7.13 1.84 2.55
CA THR A 682 -6.66 0.66 1.79
C THR A 682 -6.59 -0.59 2.65
N GLY A 683 -6.46 -0.46 3.97
CA GLY A 683 -6.13 -1.56 4.86
C GLY A 683 -4.65 -1.96 4.86
N ASP A 684 -3.83 -1.35 4.00
CA ASP A 684 -2.39 -1.60 3.91
C ASP A 684 -1.61 -0.68 4.82
N LEU A 685 -0.48 -1.16 5.31
CA LEU A 685 0.43 -0.41 6.17
C LEU A 685 1.60 0.13 5.35
N GLY A 686 1.82 1.45 5.45
CA GLY A 686 2.88 2.19 4.78
C GLY A 686 3.96 2.70 5.71
#